data_AF-A0A6B8RMS3-F1
#
_entry.id   AF-A0A6B8RMS3-F1
#
_cell.length_a   1.000
_cell.length_b   1.000
_cell.length_c   1.000
_cell.angle_alpha   90.00
_cell.angle_beta   90.00
_cell.angle_gamma   90.00
#
_symmetry.space_group_name_H-M   'P 1'
#
loop_
_entity.id
_entity.type
_entity.pdbx_description
1 polymer ?
#
loop_
_entity_poly.entity_id
_entity_poly.type
_entity_poly.pdbx_seq_one_letter_code
_entity_poly.pdbx_strand_id
1 'polypeptide(L)'
;MLITENVPNINGSNNVKRVVLLKLIVLLVFACLAGILAGIIPITKANAAWSGVPKILRASDAVKQGEAFSINGGGMTDNVNLDVAMELDTTGTSPATPSVGALHPSIVQRDRNGNYVVATFPAAAPNGVYNVWVKNSSGWSLPTKLNGARPLYISEYEAFNTLKIKLVGRNFQSSEFGAVNTTRVRLNNGSGGTYELPISTINPYLAEFTVDSTPPIGNYFVEITNDNRVNWIRLSNESNQKLNVIAQPSGGAGAYDPLGLGVAWAKNFNWGSVYNVSSYGVSPNTGVNVTTGVQNAINAAGTAGGGVVYFVDGTYKLGNIALPKGVILQGQSMANTILEYNGTGGNVFISSTGTGSSDGRLGIAKLTIKVPTGFTPRPDIFIGLGGGGFNDTTQRTTKEIFITSVKIDDSLSYEPTTPGQRGLSLVLTAKERIMVSNNNFKVFHSASFNFINEYVTFKNNVFEYSQGDYIILANYAFVENNQLIGNTAVNREKHGFMLRANVYAAGNSVSGMGSYEGGGNDNWNDGEAICSEVPGANFNFGTVNSSTNTSITVTPHTTLAWPVAEFNYVSVMIVDGTGVGQLRRASSISGNTINIAKAWTINPDSTSKFSLLLPNDNLTYYQNTITNNTKGFYLFGNVIDGVVADNTSINSEGVYLWSVHNFEQHWVIPNYFVSVKRNTITGVSPKSQHAGVGYGGGRFDGIGGVYYAIQDYANEFSDNTITGVPSAVPIQGSTEAPPLSGIFASAAKYSSAYDNLNVTGDGTNTIIENNSLSSLNVGVTLTRANYGQVVVNNKYCNTVTTFLDNTDGAQNTYTAGNVLQCGSSTPTPTPTPTPTPTPTATPTPTPTPTATPTPAPGTWVTNQTLNTLRNDYTGDVGLKFTTAGSAMTVTELGRWVVSGNTGTHTIKIVNASTLSVVATVSLNTSGKPVGFNYVALGSGVTLPANTSYYLVSSETNGGDQWYNSTTSIVTTSVAAANYPVYSVGATYVADGSTANRSFVPVSLKYSTTPVPTPIPFVTGQTLNTLRNDYTGEVGNKFTTAGSSVTVKQLGRWVVSGNTGTHTIKIVNATTLAVVATVSLNTTGLPVGFNYVTLASPVTLSASTSYYLVSSETNGGDQWYNSTTSVVTTSVATVNNPVYWSGTAYVADGTTANKSFGPVSWSY
;
A
#
# COMPACT_ATOMS: atom_id res chain seq x y z
N MET A 1 50.33 10.20 -35.68
CA MET A 1 50.47 9.75 -37.07
C MET A 1 50.40 11.00 -37.95
N LEU A 2 51.45 11.28 -38.72
CA LEU A 2 51.53 12.44 -39.62
C LEU A 2 50.42 12.38 -40.67
N ILE A 3 49.74 13.49 -40.92
CA ILE A 3 49.03 13.70 -42.19
C ILE A 3 49.44 15.08 -42.72
N THR A 4 50.17 15.01 -43.82
CA THR A 4 50.46 16.09 -44.75
C THR A 4 49.18 16.56 -45.43
N GLU A 5 49.01 17.87 -45.62
CA GLU A 5 48.57 18.36 -46.93
C GLU A 5 49.05 19.80 -47.16
N ASN A 6 49.67 19.96 -48.34
CA ASN A 6 50.21 21.20 -48.88
C ASN A 6 49.09 22.06 -49.46
N VAL A 7 49.11 23.36 -49.16
CA VAL A 7 48.59 24.39 -50.07
C VAL A 7 49.64 25.51 -50.17
N PRO A 8 50.14 25.87 -51.37
CA PRO A 8 51.01 27.03 -51.52
C PRO A 8 50.35 28.22 -52.25
N ASN A 9 50.90 29.38 -51.90
CA ASN A 9 50.98 30.66 -52.62
C ASN A 9 49.81 31.64 -52.57
N ILE A 10 49.92 32.73 -51.80
CA ILE A 10 50.75 33.98 -51.94
C ILE A 10 50.02 35.02 -52.83
N ASN A 11 49.68 36.17 -52.24
CA ASN A 11 50.26 37.45 -52.68
C ASN A 11 49.99 38.60 -51.69
N GLY A 12 51.05 39.37 -51.45
CA GLY A 12 51.12 40.42 -50.45
C GLY A 12 50.91 41.82 -51.01
N SER A 13 50.53 42.72 -50.10
CA SER A 13 51.01 44.10 -49.98
C SER A 13 50.21 44.78 -48.87
N ASN A 14 50.78 44.86 -47.65
CA ASN A 14 50.29 45.73 -46.58
C ASN A 14 51.33 45.83 -45.44
N ASN A 15 52.52 46.39 -45.74
CA ASN A 15 53.59 46.57 -44.75
C ASN A 15 53.34 47.70 -43.72
N VAL A 16 52.22 48.44 -43.81
CA VAL A 16 51.77 49.35 -42.75
C VAL A 16 50.91 48.62 -41.69
N LYS A 17 50.31 47.47 -42.03
CA LYS A 17 49.56 46.64 -41.08
C LYS A 17 50.48 45.79 -40.18
N ARG A 18 51.73 45.50 -40.60
CA ARG A 18 52.64 44.62 -39.85
C ARG A 18 53.19 45.22 -38.56
N VAL A 19 53.40 46.54 -38.46
CA VAL A 19 53.92 47.16 -37.22
C VAL A 19 52.82 47.32 -36.16
N VAL A 20 51.57 47.53 -36.57
CA VAL A 20 50.40 47.54 -35.67
C VAL A 20 50.02 46.11 -35.27
N LEU A 21 50.10 45.15 -36.19
CA LEU A 21 49.84 43.73 -35.92
C LEU A 21 50.91 43.11 -35.02
N LEU A 22 52.19 43.48 -35.12
CA LEU A 22 53.24 42.96 -34.23
C LEU A 22 53.12 43.51 -32.81
N LYS A 23 52.67 44.77 -32.62
CA LYS A 23 52.36 45.31 -31.29
C LYS A 23 51.08 44.71 -30.69
N LEU A 24 50.05 44.45 -31.50
CA LEU A 24 48.86 43.72 -31.06
C LEU A 24 49.15 42.24 -30.75
N ILE A 25 50.02 41.57 -31.52
CA ILE A 25 50.42 40.19 -31.28
C ILE A 25 51.29 40.08 -30.02
N VAL A 26 52.17 41.03 -29.72
CA VAL A 26 52.91 41.00 -28.44
C VAL A 26 51.98 41.28 -27.26
N LEU A 27 50.98 42.16 -27.39
CA LEU A 27 49.95 42.36 -26.36
C LEU A 27 49.02 41.14 -26.21
N LEU A 28 48.61 40.50 -27.32
CA LEU A 28 47.81 39.27 -27.32
C LEU A 28 48.63 38.07 -26.86
N VAL A 29 49.94 38.00 -27.10
CA VAL A 29 50.77 36.90 -26.60
C VAL A 29 51.04 37.10 -25.12
N PHE A 30 51.20 38.31 -24.59
CA PHE A 30 51.22 38.52 -23.13
C PHE A 30 49.85 38.31 -22.47
N ALA A 31 48.74 38.69 -23.12
CA ALA A 31 47.39 38.41 -22.63
C ALA A 31 47.01 36.92 -22.74
N CYS A 32 47.48 36.22 -23.77
CA CYS A 32 47.33 34.77 -23.93
C CYS A 32 48.32 34.01 -23.04
N LEU A 33 49.52 34.51 -22.72
CA LEU A 33 50.40 33.86 -21.75
C LEU A 33 49.89 34.08 -20.32
N ALA A 34 49.28 35.24 -20.02
CA ALA A 34 48.55 35.45 -18.77
C ALA A 34 47.26 34.60 -18.71
N GLY A 35 46.57 34.40 -19.83
CA GLY A 35 45.40 33.53 -19.96
C GLY A 35 45.72 32.02 -19.97
N ILE A 36 46.90 31.63 -20.46
CA ILE A 36 47.37 30.23 -20.50
C ILE A 36 48.07 29.85 -19.19
N LEU A 37 48.75 30.77 -18.49
CA LEU A 37 49.14 30.54 -17.09
C LEU A 37 47.96 30.60 -16.11
N ALA A 38 46.88 31.34 -16.42
CA ALA A 38 45.63 31.28 -15.66
C ALA A 38 44.74 30.07 -16.01
N GLY A 39 45.03 29.37 -17.13
CA GLY A 39 44.28 28.22 -17.62
C GLY A 39 44.81 26.84 -17.21
N ILE A 40 45.90 26.77 -16.44
CA ILE A 40 46.49 25.51 -15.93
C ILE A 40 46.65 25.52 -14.39
N ILE A 41 46.07 26.51 -13.71
CA ILE A 41 45.88 26.40 -12.26
C ILE A 41 44.52 25.74 -12.08
N PRO A 42 44.41 24.54 -11.48
CA PRO A 42 43.15 24.16 -10.88
C PRO A 42 42.91 25.17 -9.78
N ILE A 43 42.19 26.26 -10.08
CA ILE A 43 41.56 27.08 -9.04
C ILE A 43 40.43 26.20 -8.50
N THR A 44 40.84 25.19 -7.74
CA THR A 44 40.10 24.77 -6.57
C THR A 44 40.05 26.05 -5.74
N LYS A 45 38.97 26.82 -5.90
CA LYS A 45 38.59 27.75 -4.85
C LYS A 45 38.32 26.79 -3.69
N ALA A 46 39.32 26.61 -2.82
CA ALA A 46 39.19 25.76 -1.66
C ALA A 46 37.88 26.21 -0.99
N ASN A 47 36.91 25.30 -0.90
CA ASN A 47 35.65 25.57 -0.22
C ASN A 47 36.00 26.27 1.09
N ALA A 48 35.37 27.41 1.40
CA ALA A 48 35.59 28.05 2.68
C ALA A 48 35.43 26.98 3.75
N ALA A 49 36.47 26.74 4.54
CA ALA A 49 36.48 25.62 5.48
C ALA A 49 35.27 25.77 6.41
N TRP A 50 34.46 24.71 6.51
CA TRP A 50 33.31 24.67 7.40
C TRP A 50 33.77 25.01 8.83
N SER A 51 33.22 26.08 9.42
CA SER A 51 33.75 26.70 10.63
C SER A 51 33.00 26.37 11.93
N GLY A 52 32.21 25.28 11.95
CA GLY A 52 31.46 24.87 13.14
C GLY A 52 31.27 23.35 13.27
N VAL A 53 30.44 22.94 14.23
CA VAL A 53 30.06 21.52 14.39
C VAL A 53 29.28 21.02 13.18
N PRO A 54 29.24 19.70 12.91
CA PRO A 54 28.44 19.15 11.82
C PRO A 54 26.95 19.44 12.03
N LYS A 55 26.19 19.48 10.93
CA LYS A 55 24.73 19.62 10.97
C LYS A 55 24.10 18.45 10.22
N ILE A 56 23.18 17.74 10.88
CA ILE A 56 22.47 16.61 10.29
C ILE A 56 21.16 17.12 9.68
N LEU A 57 20.92 16.79 8.41
CA LEU A 57 19.69 17.05 7.68
C LEU A 57 18.75 15.85 7.73
N ARG A 58 19.29 14.65 7.47
CA ARG A 58 18.52 13.41 7.39
C ARG A 58 19.40 12.20 7.71
N ALA A 59 18.81 11.16 8.30
CA ALA A 59 19.39 9.82 8.35
C ALA A 59 18.45 8.80 7.68
N SER A 60 18.96 7.63 7.32
CA SER A 60 18.16 6.50 6.81
C SER A 60 17.02 6.10 7.74
N ASP A 61 15.99 5.48 7.16
CA ASP A 61 14.78 5.02 7.86
C ASP A 61 14.79 3.49 8.04
N ALA A 62 14.30 3.03 9.20
CA ALA A 62 14.14 1.61 9.56
C ALA A 62 15.39 0.73 9.40
N VAL A 63 16.50 1.17 9.98
CA VAL A 63 17.81 0.49 9.93
C VAL A 63 17.90 -0.61 10.98
N LYS A 64 18.23 -1.84 10.54
CA LYS A 64 18.46 -3.00 11.41
C LYS A 64 19.93 -3.09 11.83
N GLN A 65 20.17 -3.89 12.87
CA GLN A 65 21.51 -4.34 13.26
C GLN A 65 22.27 -4.90 12.05
N GLY A 66 23.50 -4.42 11.83
CA GLY A 66 24.39 -4.85 10.75
C GLY A 66 24.17 -4.14 9.42
N GLU A 67 23.10 -3.37 9.24
CA GLU A 67 22.83 -2.63 7.99
C GLU A 67 23.65 -1.33 7.91
N ALA A 68 23.95 -0.91 6.68
CA ALA A 68 24.50 0.40 6.42
C ALA A 68 23.40 1.47 6.51
N PHE A 69 23.74 2.63 7.05
CA PHE A 69 22.85 3.78 7.08
C PHE A 69 23.59 5.08 6.78
N SER A 70 22.93 5.92 6.00
CA SER A 70 23.44 7.20 5.55
C SER A 70 23.02 8.30 6.51
N ILE A 71 23.96 9.19 6.85
CA ILE A 71 23.72 10.44 7.58
C ILE A 71 24.11 11.58 6.66
N ASN A 72 23.13 12.38 6.25
CA ASN A 72 23.25 13.45 5.26
C ASN A 72 23.17 14.81 5.95
N GLY A 73 23.99 15.76 5.52
CA GLY A 73 24.23 16.98 6.27
C GLY A 73 25.32 17.88 5.70
N GLY A 74 26.07 18.52 6.59
CA GLY A 74 27.25 19.32 6.26
C GLY A 74 28.26 19.35 7.40
N GLY A 75 29.51 19.68 7.08
CA GLY A 75 30.61 19.76 8.05
C GLY A 75 31.31 18.45 8.36
N MET A 76 31.17 17.44 7.49
CA MET A 76 31.71 16.09 7.68
C MET A 76 33.02 15.85 6.90
N THR A 77 33.81 16.89 6.61
CA THR A 77 35.07 16.82 5.84
C THR A 77 36.31 16.46 6.67
N ASP A 78 36.19 16.46 8.01
CA ASP A 78 37.34 16.29 8.92
C ASP A 78 37.79 14.84 9.00
N ASN A 79 38.70 14.42 8.11
CA ASN A 79 39.12 13.03 8.03
C ASN A 79 39.78 12.46 9.29
N VAL A 80 40.26 13.32 10.20
CA VAL A 80 40.97 12.91 11.42
C VAL A 80 40.04 12.79 12.61
N ASN A 81 39.12 13.74 12.80
CA ASN A 81 38.25 13.81 13.98
C ASN A 81 36.80 13.42 13.71
N LEU A 82 36.47 13.02 12.47
CA LEU A 82 35.14 12.57 12.11
C LEU A 82 34.79 11.27 12.85
N ASP A 83 33.67 11.32 13.55
CA ASP A 83 33.14 10.22 14.35
C ASP A 83 31.62 10.23 14.26
N VAL A 84 31.01 9.06 14.39
CA VAL A 84 29.56 8.88 14.51
C VAL A 84 29.32 8.22 15.84
N ALA A 85 28.46 8.81 16.66
CA ALA A 85 28.02 8.21 17.92
C ALA A 85 26.51 7.98 17.88
N MET A 86 26.05 6.92 18.53
CA MET A 86 24.63 6.65 18.71
C MET A 86 24.32 6.06 20.09
N GLU A 87 23.15 6.40 20.62
CA GLU A 87 22.69 5.91 21.91
C GLU A 87 21.19 5.63 21.88
N LEU A 88 20.79 4.48 22.43
CA LEU A 88 19.39 4.07 22.50
C LEU A 88 18.63 5.08 23.36
N ASP A 89 17.59 5.69 22.82
CA ASP A 89 16.81 6.66 23.57
C ASP A 89 15.74 5.96 24.40
N THR A 90 15.91 6.02 25.70
CA THR A 90 14.97 5.48 26.70
C THR A 90 14.23 6.59 27.47
N THR A 91 14.53 7.85 27.17
CA THR A 91 14.10 9.01 27.96
C THR A 91 13.22 9.98 27.18
N GLY A 92 13.19 9.87 25.85
CA GLY A 92 12.53 10.82 24.96
C GLY A 92 13.31 12.13 24.83
N THR A 93 14.54 12.18 25.34
CA THR A 93 15.39 13.37 25.30
C THR A 93 16.41 13.26 24.17
N SER A 94 16.90 14.41 23.72
CA SER A 94 17.93 14.53 22.67
C SER A 94 19.09 15.36 23.21
N PRO A 95 20.02 14.74 23.97
CA PRO A 95 21.15 15.43 24.56
C PRO A 95 22.04 16.11 23.53
N ALA A 96 22.65 17.25 23.87
CA ALA A 96 23.52 17.98 22.96
C ALA A 96 24.82 17.23 22.60
N THR A 97 25.25 16.29 23.45
CA THR A 97 26.44 15.46 23.23
C THR A 97 26.16 14.01 23.64
N PRO A 98 26.82 13.02 22.99
CA PRO A 98 26.69 11.61 23.38
C PRO A 98 27.27 11.36 24.79
N SER A 99 26.74 10.34 25.48
CA SER A 99 27.31 9.87 26.74
C SER A 99 28.64 9.12 26.53
N VAL A 100 29.40 8.88 27.61
CA VAL A 100 30.64 8.08 27.56
C VAL A 100 30.37 6.62 27.12
N GLY A 101 29.14 6.13 27.30
CA GLY A 101 28.72 4.77 26.91
C GLY A 101 28.08 4.69 25.53
N ALA A 102 28.06 5.80 24.76
CA ALA A 102 27.51 5.78 23.41
C ALA A 102 28.27 4.80 22.51
N LEU A 103 27.54 4.17 21.60
CA LEU A 103 28.12 3.31 20.58
C LEU A 103 28.74 4.17 19.49
N HIS A 104 29.83 3.68 18.90
CA HIS A 104 30.55 4.35 17.81
C HIS A 104 30.50 3.50 16.53
N PRO A 105 29.43 3.61 15.72
CA PRO A 105 29.30 2.93 14.43
C PRO A 105 30.54 3.11 13.54
N SER A 106 30.95 2.04 12.88
CA SER A 106 32.05 2.10 11.92
C SER A 106 31.63 2.88 10.68
N ILE A 107 32.37 3.93 10.33
CA ILE A 107 32.17 4.71 9.10
C ILE A 107 32.73 3.92 7.91
N VAL A 108 31.87 3.56 6.96
CA VAL A 108 32.22 2.77 5.77
C VAL A 108 32.31 3.61 4.49
N GLN A 109 31.71 4.80 4.47
CA GLN A 109 31.77 5.73 3.33
C GLN A 109 31.73 7.18 3.80
N ARG A 110 32.40 8.08 3.06
CA ARG A 110 32.44 9.51 3.34
C ARG A 110 32.36 10.32 2.05
N ASP A 111 31.79 11.51 2.16
CA ASP A 111 31.78 12.47 1.06
C ASP A 111 33.08 13.28 0.97
N ARG A 112 33.51 13.62 -0.24
CA ARG A 112 34.62 14.56 -0.51
C ARG A 112 34.33 15.98 -0.01
N ASN A 113 33.07 16.39 -0.03
CA ASN A 113 32.64 17.74 0.37
C ASN A 113 32.01 17.77 1.78
N GLY A 114 31.97 16.62 2.46
CA GLY A 114 31.42 16.49 3.82
C GLY A 114 29.90 16.68 3.90
N ASN A 115 29.19 16.36 2.82
CA ASN A 115 27.72 16.38 2.78
C ASN A 115 27.08 15.10 3.33
N TYR A 116 27.82 14.00 3.45
CA TYR A 116 27.30 12.77 4.05
C TYR A 116 28.41 11.88 4.60
N VAL A 117 27.99 10.97 5.48
CA VAL A 117 28.75 9.79 5.92
C VAL A 117 27.82 8.58 5.92
N VAL A 118 28.35 7.39 5.63
CA VAL A 118 27.62 6.13 5.81
C VAL A 118 28.33 5.33 6.87
N ALA A 119 27.58 4.83 7.84
CA ALA A 119 28.08 3.98 8.91
C ALA A 119 27.32 2.66 8.96
N THR A 120 27.90 1.65 9.61
CA THR A 120 27.23 0.36 9.83
C THR A 120 26.63 0.31 11.23
N PHE A 121 25.32 0.02 11.30
CA PHE A 121 24.62 -0.17 12.57
C PHE A 121 25.26 -1.36 13.32
N PRO A 122 25.74 -1.19 14.57
CA PRO A 122 26.46 -2.27 15.24
C PRO A 122 25.60 -3.52 15.45
N ALA A 123 26.11 -4.69 15.05
CA ALA A 123 25.35 -5.94 15.07
C ALA A 123 24.86 -6.37 16.48
N ALA A 124 25.54 -5.92 17.54
CA ALA A 124 25.19 -6.23 18.93
C ALA A 124 24.31 -5.16 19.61
N ALA A 125 23.99 -4.05 18.93
CA ALA A 125 23.25 -2.94 19.52
C ALA A 125 21.76 -3.26 19.64
N PRO A 126 21.07 -3.03 20.77
CA PRO A 126 19.64 -3.34 20.92
C PRO A 126 18.74 -2.74 19.83
N ASN A 127 17.64 -3.40 19.47
CA ASN A 127 16.67 -2.82 18.54
C ASN A 127 15.90 -1.67 19.22
N GLY A 128 15.73 -0.55 18.53
CA GLY A 128 14.99 0.60 19.08
C GLY A 128 15.25 1.91 18.34
N VAL A 129 14.82 3.01 18.96
CA VAL A 129 15.02 4.39 18.49
C VAL A 129 16.28 4.96 19.11
N TYR A 130 17.14 5.56 18.30
CA TYR A 130 18.45 6.08 18.73
C TYR A 130 18.56 7.58 18.53
N ASN A 131 19.26 8.26 19.42
CA ASN A 131 19.88 9.55 19.11
C ASN A 131 21.19 9.28 18.36
N VAL A 132 21.44 10.02 17.26
CA VAL A 132 22.66 9.90 16.46
C VAL A 132 23.33 11.25 16.30
N TRP A 133 24.64 11.32 16.58
CA TRP A 133 25.48 12.50 16.46
C TRP A 133 26.62 12.27 15.46
N VAL A 134 27.10 13.36 14.85
CA VAL A 134 28.33 13.37 14.05
C VAL A 134 29.30 14.38 14.64
N LYS A 135 30.58 14.02 14.73
CA LYS A 135 31.66 14.88 15.27
C LYS A 135 32.56 15.41 14.17
N ASN A 136 33.13 16.58 14.37
CA ASN A 136 34.37 17.01 13.72
C ASN A 136 35.27 17.70 14.77
N SER A 137 36.39 18.32 14.35
CA SER A 137 37.29 19.09 15.23
C SER A 137 36.62 20.23 16.02
N SER A 138 35.49 20.75 15.56
CA SER A 138 34.71 21.78 16.27
C SER A 138 33.79 21.20 17.35
N GLY A 139 33.52 19.88 17.33
CA GLY A 139 32.66 19.20 18.30
C GLY A 139 31.54 18.35 17.69
N TRP A 140 30.56 18.00 18.51
CA TRP A 140 29.40 17.19 18.14
C TRP A 140 28.27 18.04 17.54
N SER A 141 27.58 17.49 16.54
CA SER A 141 26.31 18.02 16.05
C SER A 141 25.23 18.00 17.13
N LEU A 142 24.08 18.65 16.89
CA LEU A 142 22.85 18.24 17.57
C LEU A 142 22.44 16.83 17.06
N PRO A 143 21.79 16.00 17.89
CA PRO A 143 21.40 14.67 17.46
C PRO A 143 20.19 14.69 16.51
N THR A 144 20.07 13.65 15.71
CA THR A 144 18.81 13.28 15.04
C THR A 144 18.30 11.93 15.57
N LYS A 145 17.00 11.66 15.41
CA LYS A 145 16.42 10.35 15.71
C LYS A 145 16.65 9.40 14.54
N LEU A 146 17.30 8.27 14.79
CA LEU A 146 17.33 7.10 13.91
C LEU A 146 16.23 6.13 14.35
N ASN A 147 15.49 5.56 13.39
CA ASN A 147 14.34 4.67 13.60
C ASN A 147 13.14 5.28 14.34
N GLY A 148 13.16 6.57 14.68
CA GLY A 148 12.01 7.27 15.25
C GLY A 148 10.89 7.46 14.23
N ALA A 149 9.63 7.44 14.68
CA ALA A 149 8.47 7.67 13.82
C ALA A 149 8.53 9.05 13.14
N ARG A 150 8.21 9.13 11.84
CA ARG A 150 8.15 10.38 11.07
C ARG A 150 6.76 10.56 10.46
N PRO A 151 5.82 11.27 11.12
CA PRO A 151 4.53 11.60 10.51
C PRO A 151 4.68 12.64 9.41
N LEU A 152 4.04 12.42 8.25
CA LEU A 152 4.17 13.28 7.06
C LEU A 152 2.86 14.01 6.71
N TYR A 153 1.73 13.30 6.68
CA TYR A 153 0.41 13.89 6.39
C TYR A 153 -0.76 13.01 6.85
N ILE A 154 -1.97 13.58 6.91
CA ILE A 154 -3.22 12.89 7.28
C ILE A 154 -4.23 12.86 6.12
N SER A 155 -5.20 11.94 6.17
CA SER A 155 -6.21 11.78 5.11
C SER A 155 -7.35 12.79 5.10
N GLU A 156 -7.59 13.45 6.22
CA GLU A 156 -8.67 14.43 6.38
C GLU A 156 -8.36 15.31 7.60
N TYR A 157 -8.79 16.57 7.56
CA TYR A 157 -8.54 17.55 8.61
C TYR A 157 -9.72 17.71 9.58
N GLU A 158 -10.84 17.02 9.35
CA GLU A 158 -12.03 17.06 10.20
C GLU A 158 -12.56 15.65 10.53
N ALA A 159 -12.85 15.38 11.80
CA ALA A 159 -13.46 14.13 12.25
C ALA A 159 -14.34 14.32 13.49
N PHE A 160 -15.31 13.44 13.69
CA PHE A 160 -16.02 13.27 14.96
C PHE A 160 -15.81 11.83 15.46
N ASN A 161 -16.35 11.51 16.64
CA ASN A 161 -16.26 10.17 17.21
C ASN A 161 -16.68 9.08 16.19
N THR A 162 -16.09 7.90 16.23
CA THR A 162 -16.24 6.78 15.29
C THR A 162 -15.60 6.94 13.91
N LEU A 163 -15.22 8.15 13.47
CA LEU A 163 -14.54 8.32 12.19
C LEU A 163 -13.06 7.94 12.27
N LYS A 164 -12.54 7.45 11.14
CA LYS A 164 -11.16 7.01 10.99
C LYS A 164 -10.35 8.03 10.25
N ILE A 165 -9.13 8.27 10.74
CA ILE A 165 -8.13 9.10 10.08
C ILE A 165 -6.91 8.22 9.80
N LYS A 166 -6.37 8.35 8.59
CA LYS A 166 -5.09 7.74 8.22
C LYS A 166 -4.01 8.78 8.41
N LEU A 167 -2.98 8.41 9.15
CA LEU A 167 -1.71 9.10 9.23
C LEU A 167 -0.70 8.34 8.38
N VAL A 168 -0.03 9.03 7.45
CA VAL A 168 1.03 8.46 6.61
C VAL A 168 2.40 8.95 7.10
N GLY A 169 3.41 8.10 7.03
CA GLY A 169 4.76 8.43 7.48
C GLY A 169 5.84 7.39 7.21
N ARG A 170 6.89 7.42 8.02
CA ARG A 170 8.00 6.44 8.06
C ARG A 170 8.16 5.87 9.46
N ASN A 171 8.71 4.65 9.54
CA ASN A 171 9.06 3.96 10.79
C ASN A 171 7.86 3.72 11.73
N PHE A 172 6.65 3.53 11.20
CA PHE A 172 5.48 3.31 12.06
C PHE A 172 5.43 1.90 12.64
N GLN A 173 6.09 0.91 12.03
CA GLN A 173 6.23 -0.42 12.60
C GLN A 173 7.67 -0.68 13.00
N SER A 174 7.89 -0.80 14.31
CA SER A 174 9.19 -1.08 14.90
C SER A 174 9.74 -2.46 14.51
N SER A 175 8.88 -3.37 14.06
CA SER A 175 9.29 -4.65 13.48
C SER A 175 10.11 -4.51 12.20
N GLU A 176 10.00 -3.38 11.47
CA GLU A 176 10.84 -3.14 10.28
C GLU A 176 12.33 -3.06 10.66
N PHE A 177 12.64 -2.61 11.88
CA PHE A 177 13.99 -2.60 12.45
C PHE A 177 14.19 -3.60 13.60
N GLY A 178 13.40 -4.68 13.61
CA GLY A 178 13.56 -5.81 14.54
C GLY A 178 13.06 -5.59 15.98
N ALA A 179 12.42 -4.45 16.28
CA ALA A 179 11.83 -4.18 17.59
C ALA A 179 10.37 -4.66 17.69
N VAL A 180 9.85 -4.76 18.92
CA VAL A 180 8.44 -5.08 19.17
C VAL A 180 7.57 -3.88 18.78
N ASN A 181 6.51 -4.13 18.03
CA ASN A 181 5.56 -3.09 17.62
C ASN A 181 4.82 -2.51 18.83
N THR A 182 5.06 -1.23 19.12
CA THR A 182 4.49 -0.51 20.27
C THR A 182 3.83 0.80 19.87
N THR A 183 3.47 0.93 18.59
CA THR A 183 3.00 2.17 18.00
C THR A 183 1.72 2.68 18.63
N ARG A 184 1.66 3.98 18.92
CA ARG A 184 0.47 4.66 19.45
C ARG A 184 0.30 6.01 18.76
N VAL A 185 -0.94 6.45 18.64
CA VAL A 185 -1.31 7.78 18.14
C VAL A 185 -2.07 8.52 19.22
N ARG A 186 -1.84 9.83 19.32
CA ARG A 186 -2.61 10.72 20.19
C ARG A 186 -2.91 12.06 19.52
N LEU A 187 -3.95 12.71 20.02
CA LEU A 187 -4.27 14.10 19.75
C LEU A 187 -3.76 14.97 20.89
N ASN A 188 -3.10 16.08 20.56
CA ASN A 188 -2.54 17.04 21.52
C ASN A 188 -3.12 18.43 21.26
N ASN A 189 -3.77 19.03 22.26
CA ASN A 189 -4.44 20.33 22.12
C ASN A 189 -3.48 21.54 22.19
N GLY A 190 -2.18 21.31 22.39
CA GLY A 190 -1.15 22.36 22.51
C GLY A 190 -1.13 23.09 23.86
N SER A 191 -2.03 22.78 24.79
CA SER A 191 -2.14 23.39 26.13
C SER A 191 -1.99 22.35 27.26
N GLY A 192 -1.43 21.18 26.94
CA GLY A 192 -1.14 20.11 27.90
C GLY A 192 -2.16 18.95 27.92
N GLY A 193 -3.28 19.08 27.21
CA GLY A 193 -4.25 18.00 27.05
C GLY A 193 -3.88 17.04 25.92
N THR A 194 -3.78 15.75 26.24
CA THR A 194 -3.45 14.69 25.26
C THR A 194 -4.44 13.53 25.34
N TYR A 195 -4.84 13.01 24.18
CA TYR A 195 -5.88 11.97 24.04
C TYR A 195 -5.38 10.88 23.11
N GLU A 196 -5.04 9.72 23.67
CA GLU A 196 -4.61 8.57 22.87
C GLU A 196 -5.78 7.88 22.21
N LEU A 197 -5.58 7.50 20.95
CA LEU A 197 -6.63 6.95 20.12
C LEU A 197 -6.30 5.52 19.68
N PRO A 198 -7.32 4.65 19.54
CA PRO A 198 -7.12 3.29 19.09
C PRO A 198 -6.70 3.26 17.61
N ILE A 199 -5.63 2.53 17.33
CA ILE A 199 -5.18 2.22 15.97
C ILE A 199 -5.92 0.97 15.49
N SER A 200 -6.64 1.08 14.37
CA SER A 200 -7.36 -0.04 13.76
C SER A 200 -6.54 -0.80 12.71
N THR A 201 -5.62 -0.09 12.04
CA THR A 201 -4.76 -0.67 11.00
C THR A 201 -3.38 -0.03 11.11
N ILE A 202 -2.34 -0.85 10.99
CA ILE A 202 -0.97 -0.35 10.99
C ILE A 202 -0.08 -1.15 10.04
N ASN A 203 0.74 -0.43 9.31
CA ASN A 203 1.88 -0.95 8.55
C ASN A 203 3.06 0.04 8.74
N PRO A 204 4.24 -0.18 8.11
CA PRO A 204 5.39 0.67 8.37
C PRO A 204 5.24 2.12 7.90
N TYR A 205 4.29 2.39 7.01
CA TYR A 205 4.08 3.69 6.36
C TYR A 205 2.72 4.33 6.67
N LEU A 206 1.81 3.62 7.34
CA LEU A 206 0.45 4.09 7.63
C LEU A 206 -0.05 3.59 8.99
N ALA A 207 -0.65 4.50 9.75
CA ALA A 207 -1.44 4.20 10.94
C ALA A 207 -2.85 4.78 10.77
N GLU A 208 -3.85 3.90 10.71
CA GLU A 208 -5.26 4.28 10.72
C GLU A 208 -5.76 4.25 12.16
N PHE A 209 -6.23 5.38 12.68
CA PHE A 209 -6.75 5.50 14.03
C PHE A 209 -8.20 5.99 14.03
N THR A 210 -8.96 5.56 15.02
CA THR A 210 -10.37 5.98 15.19
C THR A 210 -10.43 7.12 16.18
N VAL A 211 -11.03 8.25 15.80
CA VAL A 211 -11.40 9.30 16.74
C VAL A 211 -12.53 8.77 17.61
N ASP A 212 -12.34 8.71 18.92
CA ASP A 212 -13.39 8.29 19.86
C ASP A 212 -13.99 9.51 20.59
N SER A 213 -14.75 9.30 21.66
CA SER A 213 -15.37 10.37 22.42
C SER A 213 -14.45 11.01 23.48
N THR A 214 -13.18 10.60 23.57
CA THR A 214 -12.26 11.10 24.60
C THR A 214 -11.75 12.52 24.33
N PRO A 215 -11.40 12.94 23.09
CA PRO A 215 -10.98 14.31 22.83
C PRO A 215 -12.20 15.24 22.77
N PRO A 216 -12.22 16.36 23.52
CA PRO A 216 -13.20 17.41 23.34
C PRO A 216 -13.20 17.97 21.92
N ILE A 217 -14.28 18.64 21.53
CA ILE A 217 -14.32 19.40 20.27
C ILE A 217 -13.20 20.45 20.28
N GLY A 218 -12.43 20.53 19.19
CA GLY A 218 -11.30 21.45 19.07
C GLY A 218 -10.27 21.06 18.01
N ASN A 219 -9.22 21.86 17.91
CA ASN A 219 -8.12 21.62 16.96
C ASN A 219 -6.93 20.96 17.67
N TYR A 220 -6.41 19.89 17.07
CA TYR A 220 -5.37 19.06 17.67
C TYR A 220 -4.18 18.88 16.73
N PHE A 221 -3.00 18.88 17.32
CA PHE A 221 -1.84 18.27 16.71
C PHE A 221 -1.97 16.75 16.76
N VAL A 222 -1.60 16.08 15.67
CA VAL A 222 -1.52 14.61 15.63
C VAL A 222 -0.09 14.21 15.99
N GLU A 223 0.06 13.31 16.96
CA GLU A 223 1.35 12.83 17.43
C GLU A 223 1.40 11.31 17.40
N ILE A 224 2.55 10.74 17.06
CA ILE A 224 2.79 9.30 16.96
C ILE A 224 4.09 8.92 17.68
N THR A 225 4.11 7.75 18.29
CA THR A 225 5.28 7.09 18.88
C THR A 225 5.35 5.66 18.35
N ASN A 226 6.55 5.13 18.16
CA ASN A 226 6.82 3.73 17.80
C ASN A 226 7.69 3.00 18.84
N ASP A 227 7.88 3.59 20.01
CA ASP A 227 8.80 3.14 21.05
C ASP A 227 8.15 3.19 22.43
N ASN A 228 6.87 2.82 22.49
CA ASN A 228 6.09 2.70 23.72
C ASN A 228 6.06 4.00 24.56
N ARG A 229 5.78 5.14 23.91
CA ARG A 229 5.56 6.47 24.53
C ARG A 229 6.84 7.20 24.94
N VAL A 230 8.01 6.71 24.55
CA VAL A 230 9.28 7.40 24.85
C VAL A 230 9.41 8.63 23.94
N ASN A 231 9.30 8.47 22.63
CA ASN A 231 9.38 9.55 21.66
C ASN A 231 8.02 9.82 21.00
N TRP A 232 7.33 10.87 21.44
CA TRP A 232 6.16 11.41 20.76
C TRP A 232 6.57 12.42 19.69
N ILE A 233 6.38 12.06 18.43
CA ILE A 233 6.70 12.91 17.29
C ILE A 233 5.42 13.53 16.75
N ARG A 234 5.43 14.86 16.65
CA ARG A 234 4.32 15.65 16.13
C ARG A 234 4.36 15.72 14.61
N LEU A 235 3.20 15.60 13.98
CA LEU A 235 3.01 16.02 12.60
C LEU A 235 3.25 17.53 12.49
N SER A 236 4.43 17.91 12.00
CA SER A 236 4.87 19.30 11.87
C SER A 236 5.44 19.55 10.47
N ASN A 237 4.62 19.29 9.45
CA ASN A 237 4.93 19.61 8.06
C ASN A 237 4.84 21.13 7.80
N GLU A 238 5.30 21.59 6.65
CA GLU A 238 5.29 23.03 6.31
C GLU A 238 3.86 23.61 6.17
N SER A 239 2.85 22.75 5.96
CA SER A 239 1.43 23.13 5.99
C SER A 239 0.83 23.18 7.40
N ASN A 240 1.55 22.69 8.42
CA ASN A 240 1.13 22.63 9.82
C ASN A 240 -0.26 21.97 10.01
N GLN A 241 -0.47 20.82 9.34
CA GLN A 241 -1.74 20.09 9.40
C GLN A 241 -2.18 19.80 10.85
N LYS A 242 -3.46 20.05 11.11
CA LYS A 242 -4.14 19.76 12.37
C LYS A 242 -5.40 18.97 12.10
N LEU A 243 -5.84 18.20 13.09
CA LEU A 243 -7.14 17.53 13.08
C LEU A 243 -8.14 18.34 13.90
N ASN A 244 -9.22 18.76 13.27
CA ASN A 244 -10.36 19.42 13.90
C ASN A 244 -11.38 18.35 14.34
N VAL A 245 -11.44 18.09 15.64
CA VAL A 245 -12.48 17.26 16.24
C VAL A 245 -13.75 18.08 16.39
N ILE A 246 -14.84 17.60 15.82
CA ILE A 246 -16.13 18.31 15.74
C ILE A 246 -17.26 17.50 16.38
N ALA A 247 -18.42 18.14 16.56
CA ALA A 247 -19.62 17.47 17.05
C ALA A 247 -20.10 16.39 16.06
N GLN A 248 -20.50 15.23 16.59
CA GLN A 248 -21.18 14.20 15.82
C GLN A 248 -22.56 14.71 15.37
N PRO A 249 -22.95 14.53 14.10
CA PRO A 249 -24.30 14.88 13.66
C PRO A 249 -25.37 14.02 14.36
N SER A 250 -26.53 14.61 14.63
CA SER A 250 -27.69 13.91 15.19
C SER A 250 -28.34 12.94 14.19
N GLY A 251 -29.05 11.92 14.67
CA GLY A 251 -29.84 11.01 13.83
C GLY A 251 -29.12 9.72 13.37
N GLY A 252 -27.87 9.51 13.81
CA GLY A 252 -27.08 8.32 13.46
C GLY A 252 -26.56 8.33 12.03
N ALA A 253 -25.66 7.39 11.69
CA ALA A 253 -24.98 7.37 10.39
C ALA A 253 -25.93 7.31 9.20
N GLY A 254 -27.07 6.62 9.32
CA GLY A 254 -28.08 6.58 8.25
C GLY A 254 -28.68 7.94 7.88
N ALA A 255 -28.59 8.95 8.75
CA ALA A 255 -29.12 10.29 8.48
C ALA A 255 -28.09 11.21 7.79
N TYR A 256 -26.83 11.15 8.19
CA TYR A 256 -25.77 12.06 7.69
C TYR A 256 -24.80 11.41 6.70
N ASP A 257 -24.78 10.09 6.62
CA ASP A 257 -23.94 9.29 5.73
C ASP A 257 -24.65 7.98 5.32
N PRO A 258 -25.81 8.06 4.64
CA PRO A 258 -26.59 6.88 4.24
C PRO A 258 -25.88 5.96 3.24
N LEU A 259 -24.74 6.40 2.69
CA LEU A 259 -23.92 5.62 1.75
C LEU A 259 -22.69 4.98 2.43
N GLY A 260 -22.41 5.31 3.70
CA GLY A 260 -21.23 4.77 4.41
C GLY A 260 -19.91 5.27 3.82
N LEU A 261 -19.87 6.53 3.39
CA LEU A 261 -18.69 7.19 2.84
C LEU A 261 -17.54 7.26 3.86
N GLY A 262 -17.85 7.30 5.16
CA GLY A 262 -16.85 7.22 6.24
C GLY A 262 -16.04 8.50 6.41
N VAL A 263 -16.61 9.65 6.06
CA VAL A 263 -15.96 10.97 6.07
C VAL A 263 -16.82 12.03 6.75
N ALA A 264 -16.20 12.99 7.43
CA ALA A 264 -16.94 14.00 8.19
C ALA A 264 -17.82 14.90 7.32
N TRP A 265 -17.38 15.21 6.10
CA TRP A 265 -18.08 16.09 5.17
C TRP A 265 -19.30 15.46 4.50
N ALA A 266 -19.56 14.16 4.69
CA ALA A 266 -20.80 13.52 4.24
C ALA A 266 -22.05 14.19 4.86
N LYS A 267 -21.93 14.71 6.09
CA LYS A 267 -23.00 15.45 6.77
C LYS A 267 -23.44 16.74 6.06
N ASN A 268 -22.62 17.27 5.15
CA ASN A 268 -22.86 18.56 4.49
C ASN A 268 -23.89 18.43 3.36
N PHE A 269 -24.27 17.20 2.97
CA PHE A 269 -25.29 16.95 1.96
C PHE A 269 -26.69 16.88 2.56
N ASN A 270 -27.68 17.31 1.78
CA ASN A 270 -29.08 17.27 2.17
C ASN A 270 -29.72 15.91 1.85
N TRP A 271 -29.36 14.88 2.61
CA TRP A 271 -29.83 13.51 2.38
C TRP A 271 -31.35 13.32 2.57
N GLY A 272 -31.97 14.15 3.42
CA GLY A 272 -33.40 14.05 3.74
C GLY A 272 -34.33 14.55 2.62
N SER A 273 -33.84 15.40 1.71
CA SER A 273 -34.63 15.92 0.59
C SER A 273 -34.47 15.03 -0.64
N VAL A 274 -35.45 14.16 -0.87
CA VAL A 274 -35.45 13.20 -1.99
C VAL A 274 -36.41 13.63 -3.09
N TYR A 275 -35.87 13.71 -4.31
CA TYR A 275 -36.56 14.09 -5.55
C TYR A 275 -36.65 12.86 -6.45
N ASN A 276 -37.71 12.09 -6.32
CA ASN A 276 -37.91 10.91 -7.15
C ASN A 276 -38.26 11.34 -8.59
N VAL A 277 -37.50 10.87 -9.57
CA VAL A 277 -37.69 11.27 -10.99
C VAL A 277 -39.10 10.92 -11.51
N SER A 278 -39.78 9.92 -10.93
CA SER A 278 -41.18 9.59 -11.27
C SER A 278 -42.15 10.74 -10.99
N SER A 279 -41.89 11.57 -9.98
CA SER A 279 -42.69 12.77 -9.70
C SER A 279 -42.53 13.87 -10.75
N TYR A 280 -41.57 13.72 -11.67
CA TYR A 280 -41.26 14.64 -12.77
C TYR A 280 -41.59 14.01 -14.14
N GLY A 281 -42.50 13.03 -14.17
CA GLY A 281 -42.95 12.38 -15.40
C GLY A 281 -41.96 11.38 -16.01
N VAL A 282 -40.94 10.97 -15.26
CA VAL A 282 -39.91 10.02 -15.74
C VAL A 282 -40.27 8.60 -15.34
N SER A 283 -40.46 7.72 -16.31
CA SER A 283 -40.63 6.27 -16.09
C SER A 283 -39.49 5.49 -16.73
N PRO A 284 -38.97 4.42 -16.08
CA PRO A 284 -37.98 3.56 -16.68
C PRO A 284 -38.56 2.72 -17.82
N ASN A 285 -37.68 2.15 -18.65
CA ASN A 285 -37.97 1.13 -19.67
C ASN A 285 -38.95 1.55 -20.78
N THR A 286 -39.19 2.85 -20.95
CA THR A 286 -40.10 3.37 -21.99
C THR A 286 -39.47 3.40 -23.38
N GLY A 287 -38.13 3.33 -23.46
CA GLY A 287 -37.38 3.49 -24.71
C GLY A 287 -37.36 4.92 -25.26
N VAL A 288 -37.99 5.87 -24.57
CA VAL A 288 -38.10 7.29 -24.91
C VAL A 288 -37.00 8.09 -24.19
N ASN A 289 -36.54 9.18 -24.83
CA ASN A 289 -35.62 10.13 -24.21
C ASN A 289 -36.31 10.89 -23.06
N VAL A 290 -35.83 10.73 -21.83
CA VAL A 290 -36.41 11.33 -20.61
C VAL A 290 -35.55 12.45 -20.00
N THR A 291 -34.61 13.00 -20.78
CA THR A 291 -33.63 14.01 -20.32
C THR A 291 -34.28 15.21 -19.65
N THR A 292 -35.33 15.79 -20.27
CA THR A 292 -36.00 16.98 -19.74
C THR A 292 -36.61 16.72 -18.35
N GLY A 293 -37.27 15.57 -18.16
CA GLY A 293 -37.87 15.23 -16.87
C GLY A 293 -36.83 15.01 -15.78
N VAL A 294 -35.71 14.35 -16.11
CA VAL A 294 -34.58 14.16 -15.18
C VAL A 294 -33.92 15.50 -14.84
N GLN A 295 -33.65 16.36 -15.83
CA GLN A 295 -33.08 17.69 -15.58
C GLN A 295 -34.03 18.57 -14.74
N ASN A 296 -35.35 18.43 -14.90
CA ASN A 296 -36.32 19.13 -14.06
C ASN A 296 -36.22 18.69 -12.59
N ALA A 297 -36.09 17.39 -12.32
CA ALA A 297 -35.87 16.88 -10.95
C ALA A 297 -34.55 17.41 -10.35
N ILE A 298 -33.49 17.45 -11.15
CA ILE A 298 -32.18 18.01 -10.77
C ILE A 298 -32.28 19.49 -10.45
N ASN A 299 -32.94 20.28 -11.32
CA ASN A 299 -33.12 21.71 -11.12
C ASN A 299 -33.98 22.01 -9.88
N ALA A 300 -35.01 21.20 -9.61
CA ALA A 300 -35.84 21.32 -8.42
C ALA A 300 -35.01 21.06 -7.13
N ALA A 301 -34.18 20.02 -7.13
CA ALA A 301 -33.26 19.75 -6.02
C ALA A 301 -32.27 20.90 -5.81
N GLY A 302 -31.66 21.41 -6.90
CA GLY A 302 -30.74 22.54 -6.84
C GLY A 302 -31.37 23.83 -6.32
N THR A 303 -32.58 24.16 -6.79
CA THR A 303 -33.32 25.37 -6.37
C THR A 303 -33.69 25.31 -4.88
N ALA A 304 -33.93 24.12 -4.35
CA ALA A 304 -34.20 23.89 -2.93
C ALA A 304 -32.93 23.85 -2.05
N GLY A 305 -31.75 24.10 -2.61
CA GLY A 305 -30.48 24.13 -1.87
C GLY A 305 -29.72 22.79 -1.84
N GLY A 306 -30.15 21.80 -2.63
CA GLY A 306 -29.53 20.47 -2.73
C GLY A 306 -30.47 19.35 -2.29
N GLY A 307 -30.12 18.11 -2.66
CA GLY A 307 -30.93 16.93 -2.39
C GLY A 307 -30.54 15.72 -3.22
N VAL A 308 -31.19 14.59 -2.95
CA VAL A 308 -31.01 13.32 -3.66
C VAL A 308 -32.02 13.22 -4.79
N VAL A 309 -31.56 13.24 -6.04
CA VAL A 309 -32.37 12.89 -7.22
C VAL A 309 -32.34 11.38 -7.35
N TYR A 310 -33.50 10.75 -7.11
CA TYR A 310 -33.59 9.31 -6.93
C TYR A 310 -34.23 8.61 -8.13
N PHE A 311 -33.58 7.53 -8.57
CA PHE A 311 -34.05 6.65 -9.63
C PHE A 311 -34.39 5.29 -9.04
N VAL A 312 -35.56 4.75 -9.37
CA VAL A 312 -35.86 3.33 -9.15
C VAL A 312 -35.15 2.49 -10.22
N ASP A 313 -35.01 1.19 -9.97
CA ASP A 313 -34.41 0.26 -10.94
C ASP A 313 -35.14 0.28 -12.30
N GLY A 314 -34.35 0.20 -13.36
CA GLY A 314 -34.79 0.25 -14.75
C GLY A 314 -33.89 1.13 -15.62
N THR A 315 -34.17 1.14 -16.94
CA THR A 315 -33.37 1.83 -17.94
C THR A 315 -33.98 3.17 -18.33
N TYR A 316 -33.20 4.24 -18.26
CA TYR A 316 -33.58 5.61 -18.60
C TYR A 316 -32.71 6.11 -19.74
N LYS A 317 -33.30 6.42 -20.90
CA LYS A 317 -32.54 6.98 -22.03
C LYS A 317 -32.33 8.48 -21.83
N LEU A 318 -31.08 8.91 -21.74
CA LEU A 318 -30.71 10.28 -21.39
C LEU A 318 -29.62 10.84 -22.32
N GLY A 319 -29.75 12.13 -22.62
CA GLY A 319 -28.68 12.99 -23.12
C GLY A 319 -27.97 13.66 -21.95
N ASN A 320 -27.25 14.74 -22.23
CA ASN A 320 -26.45 15.43 -21.22
C ASN A 320 -27.31 16.03 -20.10
N ILE A 321 -26.84 15.88 -18.85
CA ILE A 321 -27.45 16.46 -17.66
C ILE A 321 -26.39 17.24 -16.85
N ALA A 322 -26.83 18.27 -16.15
CA ALA A 322 -25.97 19.16 -15.37
C ALA A 322 -26.43 19.28 -13.92
N LEU A 323 -25.53 19.02 -12.97
CA LEU A 323 -25.75 19.02 -11.54
C LEU A 323 -25.41 20.38 -10.93
N PRO A 324 -26.38 21.08 -10.32
CA PRO A 324 -26.09 22.22 -9.48
C PRO A 324 -25.54 21.78 -8.12
N LYS A 325 -24.96 22.75 -7.40
CA LYS A 325 -24.43 22.59 -6.04
C LYS A 325 -25.38 21.81 -5.13
N GLY A 326 -24.84 20.87 -4.35
CA GLY A 326 -25.59 20.12 -3.34
C GLY A 326 -26.45 18.98 -3.89
N VAL A 327 -26.41 18.70 -5.19
CA VAL A 327 -27.23 17.64 -5.80
C VAL A 327 -26.47 16.32 -5.89
N ILE A 328 -27.17 15.24 -5.54
CA ILE A 328 -26.72 13.86 -5.65
C ILE A 328 -27.61 13.14 -6.66
N LEU A 329 -27.02 12.43 -7.62
CA LEU A 329 -27.72 11.41 -8.40
C LEU A 329 -27.59 10.06 -7.71
N GLN A 330 -28.71 9.42 -7.38
CA GLN A 330 -28.69 8.11 -6.72
C GLN A 330 -29.67 7.14 -7.35
N GLY A 331 -29.16 6.01 -7.81
CA GLY A 331 -30.00 4.87 -8.19
C GLY A 331 -30.40 4.01 -6.99
N GLN A 332 -31.41 3.19 -7.21
CA GLN A 332 -31.82 2.15 -6.27
C GLN A 332 -30.74 1.08 -6.14
N SER A 333 -30.10 0.71 -7.27
CA SER A 333 -29.01 -0.25 -7.30
C SER A 333 -28.05 -0.01 -8.47
N MET A 334 -26.75 -0.26 -8.24
CA MET A 334 -25.74 -0.19 -9.30
C MET A 334 -26.06 -1.12 -10.47
N ALA A 335 -26.58 -2.32 -10.19
CA ALA A 335 -26.82 -3.35 -11.19
C ALA A 335 -28.01 -3.04 -12.12
N ASN A 336 -29.08 -2.43 -11.60
CA ASN A 336 -30.35 -2.36 -12.31
C ASN A 336 -30.84 -0.93 -12.60
N THR A 337 -30.30 0.10 -11.95
CA THR A 337 -30.57 1.49 -12.35
C THR A 337 -29.62 1.87 -13.49
N ILE A 338 -30.12 1.95 -14.72
CA ILE A 338 -29.31 2.17 -15.93
C ILE A 338 -29.64 3.53 -16.56
N LEU A 339 -28.66 4.41 -16.62
CA LEU A 339 -28.68 5.63 -17.44
C LEU A 339 -28.07 5.28 -18.80
N GLU A 340 -28.92 5.04 -19.79
CA GLU A 340 -28.52 4.67 -21.14
C GLU A 340 -28.32 5.92 -21.99
N TYR A 341 -27.10 6.12 -22.50
CA TYR A 341 -26.73 7.30 -23.28
C TYR A 341 -27.46 7.33 -24.63
N ASN A 342 -28.03 8.48 -25.00
CA ASN A 342 -28.72 8.69 -26.27
C ASN A 342 -28.28 9.96 -27.03
N GLY A 343 -27.18 10.59 -26.61
CA GLY A 343 -26.70 11.84 -27.20
C GLY A 343 -25.98 11.64 -28.54
N THR A 344 -25.66 12.76 -29.21
CA THR A 344 -24.99 12.77 -30.53
C THR A 344 -23.45 12.82 -30.43
N GLY A 345 -22.89 12.84 -29.22
CA GLY A 345 -21.45 13.02 -28.95
C GLY A 345 -21.05 14.48 -28.74
N GLY A 346 -19.78 14.74 -28.43
CA GLY A 346 -19.20 16.09 -28.30
C GLY A 346 -19.25 16.72 -26.90
N ASN A 347 -19.98 16.14 -25.95
CA ASN A 347 -20.31 16.77 -24.66
C ASN A 347 -20.01 15.87 -23.46
N VAL A 348 -20.00 16.47 -22.26
CA VAL A 348 -19.92 15.78 -20.97
C VAL A 348 -21.30 15.22 -20.60
N PHE A 349 -21.44 13.91 -20.40
CA PHE A 349 -22.75 13.29 -20.13
C PHE A 349 -23.34 13.73 -18.78
N ILE A 350 -22.58 13.62 -17.69
CA ILE A 350 -22.95 14.16 -16.38
C ILE A 350 -21.96 15.26 -16.00
N SER A 351 -22.43 16.49 -15.93
CA SER A 351 -21.60 17.68 -15.71
C SER A 351 -21.99 18.48 -14.46
N SER A 352 -21.14 19.39 -14.01
CA SER A 352 -21.55 20.48 -13.09
C SER A 352 -22.22 21.63 -13.84
N THR A 353 -23.19 22.33 -13.24
CA THR A 353 -23.78 23.55 -13.84
C THR A 353 -22.81 24.75 -13.75
N GLY A 354 -22.85 25.65 -14.73
CA GLY A 354 -22.04 26.88 -14.78
C GLY A 354 -20.61 26.62 -15.25
N THR A 355 -19.69 27.60 -15.08
CA THR A 355 -18.24 27.40 -15.32
C THR A 355 -17.58 26.50 -14.26
N GLY A 356 -18.39 25.77 -13.49
CA GLY A 356 -17.98 24.92 -12.38
C GLY A 356 -17.43 25.65 -11.15
N SER A 357 -17.83 26.91 -10.98
CA SER A 357 -17.51 27.79 -9.84
C SER A 357 -18.42 27.60 -8.61
N SER A 358 -19.16 26.49 -8.56
CA SER A 358 -20.07 26.20 -7.44
C SER A 358 -19.31 25.65 -6.22
N ASP A 359 -19.80 25.84 -4.98
CA ASP A 359 -19.18 25.28 -3.75
C ASP A 359 -19.12 23.73 -3.68
N GLY A 360 -19.47 23.03 -4.77
CA GLY A 360 -19.47 21.57 -4.89
C GLY A 360 -20.61 20.89 -4.16
N ARG A 361 -20.30 19.88 -3.33
CA ARG A 361 -21.28 18.92 -2.77
C ARG A 361 -22.04 18.21 -3.87
N LEU A 362 -21.29 17.48 -4.70
CA LEU A 362 -21.82 16.73 -5.84
C LEU A 362 -21.62 15.25 -5.61
N GLY A 363 -22.63 14.45 -5.94
CA GLY A 363 -22.60 13.01 -5.69
C GLY A 363 -23.18 12.20 -6.85
N ILE A 364 -22.57 11.06 -7.15
CA ILE A 364 -23.16 10.04 -8.02
C ILE A 364 -23.04 8.69 -7.32
N ALA A 365 -24.15 7.97 -7.16
CA ALA A 365 -24.12 6.67 -6.53
C ALA A 365 -25.13 5.65 -7.05
N LYS A 366 -24.77 4.37 -6.89
CA LYS A 366 -25.66 3.21 -7.08
C LYS A 366 -26.37 3.18 -8.43
N LEU A 367 -25.65 3.42 -9.53
CA LEU A 367 -26.21 3.37 -10.88
C LEU A 367 -25.18 2.90 -11.92
N THR A 368 -25.67 2.51 -13.09
CA THR A 368 -24.87 2.19 -14.28
C THR A 368 -25.07 3.27 -15.34
N ILE A 369 -23.99 3.75 -15.95
CA ILE A 369 -23.97 4.51 -17.20
C ILE A 369 -23.65 3.55 -18.33
N LYS A 370 -24.49 3.48 -19.36
CA LYS A 370 -24.35 2.51 -20.45
C LYS A 370 -24.40 3.17 -21.82
N VAL A 371 -23.46 2.81 -22.68
CA VAL A 371 -23.57 3.04 -24.13
C VAL A 371 -24.28 1.82 -24.75
N PRO A 372 -25.41 1.99 -25.47
CA PRO A 372 -26.13 0.86 -26.05
C PRO A 372 -25.27 0.07 -27.05
N THR A 373 -25.47 -1.24 -27.10
CA THR A 373 -24.79 -2.10 -28.09
C THR A 373 -25.13 -1.67 -29.51
N GLY A 374 -24.11 -1.49 -30.36
CA GLY A 374 -24.29 -1.02 -31.74
C GLY A 374 -24.54 0.49 -31.87
N PHE A 375 -24.62 1.23 -30.76
CA PHE A 375 -24.65 2.69 -30.77
C PHE A 375 -23.21 3.22 -30.83
N THR A 376 -22.87 3.92 -31.92
CA THR A 376 -21.51 4.41 -32.16
C THR A 376 -21.21 5.77 -31.53
N PRO A 377 -22.16 6.72 -31.37
CA PRO A 377 -21.89 7.95 -30.67
C PRO A 377 -21.66 7.71 -29.18
N ARG A 378 -20.60 8.29 -28.63
CA ARG A 378 -20.33 8.30 -27.18
C ARG A 378 -20.04 9.72 -26.70
N PRO A 379 -20.24 10.04 -25.40
CA PRO A 379 -19.88 11.35 -24.89
C PRO A 379 -18.37 11.57 -24.99
N ASP A 380 -17.95 12.83 -24.93
CA ASP A 380 -16.53 13.14 -24.81
C ASP A 380 -16.00 12.67 -23.45
N ILE A 381 -16.78 12.96 -22.40
CA ILE A 381 -16.53 12.63 -21.00
C ILE A 381 -17.82 12.06 -20.41
N PHE A 382 -17.76 10.90 -19.76
CA PHE A 382 -18.92 10.33 -19.06
C PHE A 382 -19.28 11.13 -17.81
N ILE A 383 -18.30 11.42 -16.95
CA ILE A 383 -18.49 12.17 -15.71
C ILE A 383 -17.48 13.31 -15.65
N GLY A 384 -17.95 14.55 -15.67
CA GLY A 384 -17.12 15.76 -15.56
C GLY A 384 -17.62 16.67 -14.45
N LEU A 385 -17.05 16.58 -13.25
CA LEU A 385 -17.51 17.36 -12.08
C LEU A 385 -16.44 18.35 -11.62
N GLY A 386 -16.87 19.55 -11.23
CA GLY A 386 -15.96 20.65 -10.92
C GLY A 386 -16.01 21.78 -11.93
N GLY A 387 -14.94 22.58 -11.98
CA GLY A 387 -14.83 23.75 -12.88
C GLY A 387 -13.49 23.91 -13.57
N GLY A 388 -13.19 25.14 -14.00
CA GLY A 388 -11.91 25.49 -14.60
C GLY A 388 -10.71 25.41 -13.64
N GLY A 389 -9.53 25.81 -14.11
CA GLY A 389 -8.31 25.81 -13.29
C GLY A 389 -7.49 24.52 -13.35
N PHE A 390 -7.47 23.83 -14.49
CA PHE A 390 -6.65 22.63 -14.70
C PHE A 390 -5.18 22.90 -14.36
N ASN A 391 -4.63 24.01 -14.86
CA ASN A 391 -3.20 24.30 -14.74
C ASN A 391 -2.87 25.32 -13.62
N ASP A 392 -3.87 25.75 -12.84
CA ASP A 392 -3.71 26.81 -11.84
C ASP A 392 -4.52 26.49 -10.58
N THR A 393 -3.82 26.04 -9.54
CA THR A 393 -4.40 25.70 -8.23
C THR A 393 -5.19 26.85 -7.61
N THR A 394 -4.91 28.13 -7.95
CA THR A 394 -5.61 29.28 -7.37
C THR A 394 -7.04 29.46 -7.90
N GLN A 395 -7.37 28.81 -9.03
CA GLN A 395 -8.68 28.91 -9.68
C GLN A 395 -9.67 27.84 -9.23
N ARG A 396 -9.23 26.81 -8.49
CA ARG A 396 -10.08 25.69 -8.08
C ARG A 396 -10.84 26.02 -6.79
N THR A 397 -12.17 25.98 -6.83
CA THR A 397 -13.04 26.36 -5.70
C THR A 397 -13.98 25.25 -5.21
N THR A 398 -14.38 24.33 -6.09
CA THR A 398 -15.30 23.22 -5.80
C THR A 398 -14.75 22.28 -4.72
N LYS A 399 -15.60 21.79 -3.82
CA LYS A 399 -15.20 20.82 -2.79
C LYS A 399 -16.25 19.73 -2.57
N GLU A 400 -15.87 18.64 -1.92
CA GLU A 400 -16.81 17.60 -1.46
C GLU A 400 -17.53 16.93 -2.64
N ILE A 401 -16.79 16.13 -3.43
CA ILE A 401 -17.35 15.33 -4.53
C ILE A 401 -17.19 13.86 -4.20
N PHE A 402 -18.25 13.06 -4.40
CA PHE A 402 -18.15 11.60 -4.35
C PHE A 402 -18.73 10.91 -5.58
N ILE A 403 -18.09 9.81 -5.97
CA ILE A 403 -18.58 8.86 -6.97
C ILE A 403 -18.42 7.47 -6.36
N THR A 404 -19.53 6.80 -6.04
CA THR A 404 -19.45 5.49 -5.42
C THR A 404 -20.49 4.48 -5.88
N SER A 405 -20.07 3.22 -6.05
CA SER A 405 -20.95 2.17 -6.58
C SER A 405 -21.55 2.56 -7.94
N VAL A 406 -20.72 3.09 -8.83
CA VAL A 406 -21.08 3.47 -10.20
C VAL A 406 -20.39 2.53 -11.19
N LYS A 407 -21.16 2.08 -12.19
CA LYS A 407 -20.62 1.36 -13.34
C LYS A 407 -20.62 2.24 -14.58
N ILE A 408 -19.56 2.22 -15.39
CA ILE A 408 -19.58 2.70 -16.78
C ILE A 408 -19.39 1.49 -17.69
N ASP A 409 -20.27 1.32 -18.66
CA ASP A 409 -20.27 0.20 -19.61
C ASP A 409 -20.26 0.73 -21.05
N ASP A 410 -19.06 0.85 -21.62
CA ASP A 410 -18.80 1.27 -22.99
C ASP A 410 -17.98 0.21 -23.76
N SER A 411 -17.91 0.33 -25.09
CA SER A 411 -17.15 -0.56 -25.97
C SER A 411 -15.64 -0.31 -25.90
N LEU A 412 -14.86 -1.38 -25.78
CA LEU A 412 -13.39 -1.37 -25.79
C LEU A 412 -12.78 -1.52 -27.20
N SER A 413 -13.61 -1.80 -28.21
CA SER A 413 -13.14 -2.35 -29.49
C SER A 413 -13.12 -1.37 -30.66
N TYR A 414 -13.57 -0.12 -30.47
CA TYR A 414 -13.63 0.85 -31.55
C TYR A 414 -13.08 2.21 -31.14
N GLU A 415 -12.13 2.69 -31.91
CA GLU A 415 -11.54 4.01 -31.81
C GLU A 415 -12.51 5.09 -32.33
N PRO A 416 -12.85 6.10 -31.51
CA PRO A 416 -13.66 7.22 -31.97
C PRO A 416 -12.88 8.06 -33.00
N THR A 417 -13.36 8.09 -34.25
CA THR A 417 -12.79 8.97 -35.29
C THR A 417 -13.41 10.36 -35.29
N THR A 418 -14.53 10.54 -34.59
CA THR A 418 -15.24 11.82 -34.51
C THR A 418 -14.72 12.64 -33.32
N PRO A 419 -14.26 13.89 -33.54
CA PRO A 419 -13.83 14.77 -32.46
C PRO A 419 -14.90 14.92 -31.36
N GLY A 420 -14.45 14.95 -30.10
CA GLY A 420 -15.34 15.09 -28.94
C GLY A 420 -16.12 13.82 -28.58
N GLN A 421 -15.67 12.64 -29.01
CA GLN A 421 -16.28 11.36 -28.64
C GLN A 421 -15.27 10.40 -28.00
N ARG A 422 -14.31 10.94 -27.24
CA ARG A 422 -13.21 10.16 -26.66
C ARG A 422 -13.70 9.07 -25.68
N GLY A 423 -14.80 9.34 -24.97
CA GLY A 423 -15.34 8.42 -23.97
C GLY A 423 -14.51 8.40 -22.68
N LEU A 424 -13.97 9.55 -22.26
CA LEU A 424 -13.20 9.68 -21.02
C LEU A 424 -14.06 9.29 -19.82
N SER A 425 -13.54 8.45 -18.94
CA SER A 425 -14.35 7.97 -17.80
C SER A 425 -14.71 9.11 -16.84
N LEU A 426 -13.70 9.92 -16.46
CA LEU A 426 -13.79 10.84 -15.34
C LEU A 426 -12.89 12.06 -15.52
N VAL A 427 -13.44 13.26 -15.37
CA VAL A 427 -12.68 14.51 -15.25
C VAL A 427 -13.15 15.25 -14.01
N LEU A 428 -12.23 15.51 -13.09
CA LEU A 428 -12.52 16.18 -11.82
C LEU A 428 -11.63 17.40 -11.64
N THR A 429 -12.23 18.53 -11.27
CA THR A 429 -11.48 19.73 -10.87
C THR A 429 -12.00 20.28 -9.56
N ALA A 430 -11.18 20.28 -8.51
CA ALA A 430 -11.63 20.66 -7.18
C ALA A 430 -10.52 21.28 -6.34
N LYS A 431 -10.94 22.07 -5.34
CA LYS A 431 -10.10 22.50 -4.24
C LYS A 431 -9.78 21.32 -3.33
N GLU A 432 -10.76 20.58 -2.83
CA GLU A 432 -10.50 19.53 -1.82
C GLU A 432 -11.65 18.54 -1.62
N ARG A 433 -11.33 17.41 -0.95
CA ARG A 433 -12.27 16.39 -0.45
C ARG A 433 -13.03 15.67 -1.56
N ILE A 434 -12.30 14.78 -2.23
CA ILE A 434 -12.82 14.00 -3.35
C ILE A 434 -12.73 12.51 -3.03
N MET A 435 -13.79 11.75 -3.31
CA MET A 435 -13.79 10.31 -3.16
C MET A 435 -14.36 9.58 -4.38
N VAL A 436 -13.57 8.67 -4.94
CA VAL A 436 -13.97 7.74 -6.00
C VAL A 436 -13.81 6.33 -5.45
N SER A 437 -14.92 5.65 -5.14
CA SER A 437 -14.84 4.35 -4.47
C SER A 437 -15.84 3.30 -4.93
N ASN A 438 -15.44 2.03 -4.91
CA ASN A 438 -16.31 0.89 -5.22
C ASN A 438 -16.95 0.98 -6.63
N ASN A 439 -16.24 1.52 -7.61
CA ASN A 439 -16.74 1.70 -8.98
C ASN A 439 -16.21 0.63 -9.95
N ASN A 440 -16.89 0.47 -11.09
CA ASN A 440 -16.45 -0.37 -12.19
C ASN A 440 -16.57 0.37 -13.52
N PHE A 441 -15.47 0.91 -14.04
CA PHE A 441 -15.48 1.64 -15.31
C PHE A 441 -14.81 0.83 -16.40
N LYS A 442 -15.59 0.53 -17.43
CA LYS A 442 -15.13 -0.06 -18.69
C LYS A 442 -15.34 0.95 -19.80
N VAL A 443 -14.26 1.55 -20.29
CA VAL A 443 -14.28 2.64 -21.28
C VAL A 443 -13.21 2.43 -22.35
N PHE A 444 -13.42 2.92 -23.57
CA PHE A 444 -12.35 2.85 -24.56
C PHE A 444 -11.12 3.67 -24.15
N HIS A 445 -11.33 4.94 -23.78
CA HIS A 445 -10.28 5.87 -23.39
C HIS A 445 -10.41 6.23 -21.91
N SER A 446 -9.42 5.87 -21.10
CA SER A 446 -9.46 6.17 -19.67
C SER A 446 -9.13 7.61 -19.34
N ALA A 447 -8.24 8.29 -20.09
CA ALA A 447 -7.57 9.55 -19.69
C ALA A 447 -8.35 10.41 -18.70
N SER A 448 -8.18 10.05 -17.43
CA SER A 448 -8.97 10.57 -16.34
C SER A 448 -8.19 11.71 -15.71
N PHE A 449 -8.68 12.91 -15.94
CA PHE A 449 -8.01 14.15 -15.56
C PHE A 449 -8.54 14.63 -14.21
N ASN A 450 -7.86 14.28 -13.12
CA ASN A 450 -8.30 14.62 -11.77
C ASN A 450 -7.35 15.65 -11.15
N PHE A 451 -7.74 16.92 -11.23
CA PHE A 451 -7.02 18.10 -10.77
C PHE A 451 -7.57 18.62 -9.43
N ILE A 452 -6.99 18.14 -8.33
CA ILE A 452 -7.40 18.46 -6.95
C ILE A 452 -6.29 19.28 -6.28
N ASN A 453 -6.63 20.29 -5.48
CA ASN A 453 -5.59 20.95 -4.67
C ASN A 453 -5.20 20.07 -3.48
N GLU A 454 -6.13 19.66 -2.62
CA GLU A 454 -5.79 18.99 -1.36
C GLU A 454 -6.10 17.48 -1.35
N TYR A 455 -7.22 17.04 -0.76
CA TYR A 455 -7.47 15.62 -0.45
C TYR A 455 -8.25 14.88 -1.54
N VAL A 456 -7.73 13.73 -1.97
CA VAL A 456 -8.40 12.80 -2.89
C VAL A 456 -8.23 11.34 -2.45
N THR A 457 -9.27 10.53 -2.61
CA THR A 457 -9.25 9.08 -2.36
C THR A 457 -9.80 8.31 -3.55
N PHE A 458 -9.02 7.37 -4.07
CA PHE A 458 -9.43 6.36 -5.05
C PHE A 458 -9.33 5.00 -4.37
N LYS A 459 -10.45 4.33 -4.10
CA LYS A 459 -10.44 3.07 -3.36
C LYS A 459 -11.39 2.01 -3.89
N ASN A 460 -10.92 0.77 -4.01
CA ASN A 460 -11.74 -0.40 -4.41
C ASN A 460 -12.41 -0.22 -5.79
N ASN A 461 -11.77 0.45 -6.74
CA ASN A 461 -12.32 0.62 -8.09
C ASN A 461 -11.73 -0.41 -9.05
N VAL A 462 -12.50 -0.77 -10.07
CA VAL A 462 -12.04 -1.53 -11.24
C VAL A 462 -12.11 -0.63 -12.47
N PHE A 463 -10.99 -0.53 -13.18
CA PHE A 463 -10.86 0.27 -14.39
C PHE A 463 -10.35 -0.62 -15.52
N GLU A 464 -11.12 -0.75 -16.60
CA GLU A 464 -10.75 -1.50 -17.81
C GLU A 464 -10.83 -0.58 -19.03
N TYR A 465 -9.74 -0.50 -19.79
CA TYR A 465 -9.63 0.43 -20.92
C TYR A 465 -8.61 0.01 -21.96
N SER A 466 -8.78 0.58 -23.15
CA SER A 466 -7.95 0.27 -24.32
C SER A 466 -6.91 1.33 -24.63
N GLN A 467 -7.09 2.57 -24.16
CA GLN A 467 -6.19 3.70 -24.39
C GLN A 467 -6.22 4.68 -23.22
N GLY A 468 -5.11 5.40 -22.99
CA GLY A 468 -5.02 6.50 -22.04
C GLY A 468 -4.57 6.08 -20.64
N ASP A 469 -4.84 6.93 -19.65
CA ASP A 469 -4.26 6.86 -18.32
C ASP A 469 -5.24 7.29 -17.19
N TYR A 470 -4.82 7.08 -15.93
CA TYR A 470 -5.53 7.63 -14.76
C TYR A 470 -4.64 8.62 -14.01
N ILE A 471 -4.80 9.91 -14.33
CA ILE A 471 -4.06 11.00 -13.69
C ILE A 471 -4.77 11.41 -12.40
N ILE A 472 -4.05 11.32 -11.28
CA ILE A 472 -4.53 11.76 -9.97
C ILE A 472 -3.55 12.80 -9.43
N LEU A 473 -3.94 14.06 -9.56
CA LEU A 473 -3.16 15.22 -9.17
C LEU A 473 -3.76 15.82 -7.90
N ALA A 474 -3.03 15.74 -6.78
CA ALA A 474 -3.47 16.26 -5.49
C ALA A 474 -2.30 16.47 -4.53
N ASN A 475 -2.48 17.33 -3.52
CA ASN A 475 -1.50 17.45 -2.44
C ASN A 475 -1.56 16.29 -1.46
N TYR A 476 -2.65 15.53 -1.36
CA TYR A 476 -2.74 14.32 -0.53
C TYR A 476 -3.63 13.28 -1.22
N ALA A 477 -3.03 12.22 -1.74
CA ALA A 477 -3.76 11.19 -2.48
C ALA A 477 -3.68 9.81 -1.79
N PHE A 478 -4.83 9.16 -1.64
CA PHE A 478 -4.94 7.79 -1.14
C PHE A 478 -5.48 6.91 -2.26
N VAL A 479 -4.64 6.05 -2.83
CA VAL A 479 -4.96 5.19 -3.98
C VAL A 479 -4.86 3.74 -3.54
N GLU A 480 -5.98 3.14 -3.15
CA GLU A 480 -5.97 1.88 -2.40
C GLU A 480 -6.84 0.78 -3.02
N ASN A 481 -6.27 -0.42 -3.16
CA ASN A 481 -7.00 -1.62 -3.57
C ASN A 481 -7.78 -1.47 -4.89
N ASN A 482 -7.24 -0.70 -5.83
CA ASN A 482 -7.83 -0.55 -7.16
C ASN A 482 -7.25 -1.58 -8.13
N GLN A 483 -8.00 -1.90 -9.18
CA GLN A 483 -7.59 -2.78 -10.26
C GLN A 483 -7.63 -2.04 -11.60
N LEU A 484 -6.50 -1.98 -12.30
CA LEU A 484 -6.40 -1.42 -13.65
C LEU A 484 -6.07 -2.54 -14.63
N ILE A 485 -6.87 -2.63 -15.70
CA ILE A 485 -6.80 -3.67 -16.72
C ILE A 485 -6.65 -2.99 -18.08
N GLY A 486 -5.45 -3.12 -18.65
CA GLY A 486 -5.17 -2.71 -20.02
C GLY A 486 -5.71 -3.76 -20.97
N ASN A 487 -6.76 -3.43 -21.70
CA ASN A 487 -7.41 -4.34 -22.62
C ASN A 487 -6.59 -4.49 -23.91
N THR A 488 -6.66 -5.67 -24.51
CA THR A 488 -5.88 -6.06 -25.71
C THR A 488 -6.66 -5.88 -27.01
N ALA A 489 -7.94 -5.49 -26.95
CA ALA A 489 -8.84 -5.41 -28.10
C ALA A 489 -8.32 -4.49 -29.20
N VAL A 490 -7.58 -3.45 -28.84
CA VAL A 490 -6.84 -2.60 -29.78
C VAL A 490 -5.41 -2.39 -29.29
N ASN A 491 -4.49 -2.27 -30.24
CA ASN A 491 -3.10 -1.95 -29.94
C ASN A 491 -2.92 -0.43 -29.85
N ARG A 492 -3.03 0.11 -28.63
CA ARG A 492 -2.92 1.54 -28.33
C ARG A 492 -2.09 1.77 -27.08
N GLU A 493 -1.54 2.99 -27.01
CA GLU A 493 -0.82 3.54 -25.87
C GLU A 493 -1.75 3.59 -24.65
N LYS A 494 -1.25 3.09 -23.54
CA LYS A 494 -1.99 3.07 -22.28
C LYS A 494 -1.05 3.00 -21.09
N HIS A 495 -1.39 3.79 -20.08
CA HIS A 495 -0.69 3.89 -18.82
C HIS A 495 -1.63 3.55 -17.68
N GLY A 496 -1.08 3.19 -16.53
CA GLY A 496 -1.81 2.93 -15.32
C GLY A 496 -2.09 4.21 -14.55
N PHE A 497 -1.68 4.24 -13.27
CA PHE A 497 -1.85 5.41 -12.43
C PHE A 497 -0.73 6.42 -12.61
N MET A 498 -1.07 7.67 -12.90
CA MET A 498 -0.14 8.80 -12.96
C MET A 498 -0.36 9.68 -11.72
N LEU A 499 0.57 9.58 -10.77
CA LEU A 499 0.49 10.12 -9.41
C LEU A 499 1.53 11.24 -9.22
N ARG A 500 1.46 11.99 -8.11
CA ARG A 500 2.35 13.12 -7.80
C ARG A 500 2.87 13.09 -6.35
N ALA A 501 2.65 14.16 -5.60
CA ALA A 501 3.16 14.36 -4.25
C ALA A 501 2.23 13.88 -3.14
N ASN A 502 2.81 13.51 -2.00
CA ASN A 502 2.14 13.01 -0.79
C ASN A 502 1.08 11.95 -1.12
N VAL A 503 1.54 10.92 -1.83
CA VAL A 503 0.70 9.83 -2.31
C VAL A 503 0.95 8.60 -1.45
N TYR A 504 -0.14 7.96 -1.02
CA TYR A 504 -0.14 6.61 -0.49
C TYR A 504 -0.89 5.70 -1.46
N ALA A 505 -0.14 4.99 -2.30
CA ALA A 505 -0.68 4.01 -3.25
C ALA A 505 -0.41 2.60 -2.75
N ALA A 506 -1.45 1.89 -2.31
CA ALA A 506 -1.29 0.57 -1.70
C ALA A 506 -2.31 -0.48 -2.10
N GLY A 507 -1.86 -1.73 -2.22
CA GLY A 507 -2.74 -2.87 -2.53
C GLY A 507 -3.33 -2.86 -3.93
N ASN A 508 -2.83 -2.02 -4.85
CA ASN A 508 -3.38 -1.94 -6.21
C ASN A 508 -2.85 -3.07 -7.10
N SER A 509 -3.65 -3.46 -8.10
CA SER A 509 -3.26 -4.39 -9.16
C SER A 509 -3.30 -3.69 -10.52
N VAL A 510 -2.21 -3.71 -11.28
CA VAL A 510 -2.14 -3.10 -12.63
C VAL A 510 -1.59 -4.09 -13.63
N SER A 511 -2.32 -4.33 -14.73
CA SER A 511 -1.87 -5.30 -15.73
C SER A 511 -2.12 -4.87 -17.16
N GLY A 512 -1.21 -5.26 -18.05
CA GLY A 512 -1.37 -5.09 -19.49
C GLY A 512 -1.22 -3.65 -19.97
N MET A 513 -0.47 -2.80 -19.28
CA MET A 513 -0.13 -1.45 -19.74
C MET A 513 0.92 -1.48 -20.85
N GLY A 514 0.85 -0.52 -21.77
CA GLY A 514 1.70 -0.42 -22.94
C GLY A 514 1.06 -0.98 -24.22
N SER A 515 1.45 -0.44 -25.36
CA SER A 515 1.16 -1.02 -26.68
C SER A 515 1.98 -2.30 -26.94
N TYR A 516 1.41 -3.22 -27.71
CA TYR A 516 2.09 -4.39 -28.29
C TYR A 516 2.95 -3.96 -29.49
N GLU A 517 3.95 -4.76 -29.88
CA GLU A 517 4.97 -4.39 -30.87
C GLU A 517 4.45 -3.75 -32.18
N GLY A 518 5.16 -2.73 -32.66
CA GLY A 518 5.05 -2.19 -34.02
C GLY A 518 3.88 -1.25 -34.33
N GLY A 519 3.12 -0.78 -33.32
CA GLY A 519 1.82 -0.13 -33.53
C GLY A 519 1.64 1.35 -33.15
N GLY A 520 2.67 2.08 -32.69
CA GLY A 520 2.50 3.48 -32.27
C GLY A 520 3.79 4.31 -32.32
N ASN A 521 3.67 5.59 -32.66
CA ASN A 521 4.77 6.53 -32.91
C ASN A 521 5.58 6.98 -31.67
N ASP A 522 5.35 6.40 -30.49
CA ASP A 522 6.07 6.76 -29.28
C ASP A 522 6.45 5.51 -28.49
N ASN A 523 7.64 4.99 -28.80
CA ASN A 523 8.17 3.85 -28.05
C ASN A 523 8.55 4.24 -26.61
N TRP A 524 8.75 5.54 -26.35
CA TRP A 524 9.27 6.03 -25.09
C TRP A 524 8.13 6.21 -24.11
N ASN A 525 7.17 7.12 -24.34
CA ASN A 525 6.11 7.42 -23.38
C ASN A 525 4.93 6.44 -23.43
N ASP A 526 5.15 5.17 -23.11
CA ASP A 526 4.11 4.14 -23.17
C ASP A 526 4.31 3.00 -22.16
N GLY A 527 3.32 2.80 -21.28
CA GLY A 527 3.11 1.55 -20.56
C GLY A 527 3.49 1.52 -19.09
N GLU A 528 3.66 2.68 -18.46
CA GLU A 528 3.86 2.83 -17.02
C GLU A 528 2.71 2.17 -16.25
N ALA A 529 3.02 1.28 -15.29
CA ALA A 529 1.99 0.68 -14.46
C ALA A 529 1.55 1.63 -13.33
N ILE A 530 2.53 2.17 -12.60
CA ILE A 530 2.30 3.24 -11.62
C ILE A 530 3.46 4.23 -11.77
N CYS A 531 3.15 5.46 -12.15
CA CYS A 531 4.13 6.50 -12.41
C CYS A 531 3.96 7.67 -11.44
N SER A 532 5.07 8.23 -10.95
CA SER A 532 5.13 9.58 -10.41
C SER A 532 5.89 10.45 -11.41
N GLU A 533 5.26 11.45 -11.99
CA GLU A 533 5.88 12.31 -13.02
C GLU A 533 5.60 13.79 -12.73
N VAL A 534 6.23 14.71 -13.46
CA VAL A 534 6.18 16.16 -13.19
C VAL A 534 6.08 17.01 -14.47
N PRO A 535 5.06 16.84 -15.32
CA PRO A 535 4.83 17.76 -16.43
C PRO A 535 4.57 19.18 -15.88
N GLY A 536 5.17 20.19 -16.51
CA GLY A 536 4.96 21.60 -16.15
C GLY A 536 5.51 22.04 -14.78
N ALA A 537 6.29 21.21 -14.10
CA ALA A 537 6.67 21.40 -12.70
C ALA A 537 8.12 21.87 -12.48
N ASN A 538 8.84 22.25 -13.54
CA ASN A 538 10.22 22.72 -13.48
C ASN A 538 10.30 24.16 -14.02
N PHE A 539 10.83 25.09 -13.23
CA PHE A 539 10.69 26.52 -13.52
C PHE A 539 12.01 27.25 -13.75
N ASN A 540 13.04 26.93 -12.98
CA ASN A 540 14.36 27.56 -13.11
C ASN A 540 15.41 26.75 -12.34
N PHE A 541 16.69 26.98 -12.64
CA PHE A 541 17.81 26.47 -11.86
C PHE A 541 18.96 27.48 -11.89
N GLY A 542 20.01 27.26 -11.12
CA GLY A 542 21.20 28.10 -11.21
C GLY A 542 22.11 28.00 -10.00
N THR A 543 22.93 29.03 -9.80
CA THR A 543 23.85 29.10 -8.65
C THR A 543 23.29 29.98 -7.55
N VAL A 544 23.59 29.64 -6.31
CA VAL A 544 23.35 30.52 -5.16
C VAL A 544 24.54 31.47 -5.03
N ASN A 545 24.27 32.75 -4.75
CA ASN A 545 25.29 33.77 -4.50
C ASN A 545 25.51 33.94 -2.99
N SER A 546 24.40 34.01 -2.24
CA SER A 546 24.36 34.16 -0.79
C SER A 546 22.99 33.76 -0.26
N SER A 547 22.88 33.60 1.06
CA SER A 547 21.61 33.30 1.73
C SER A 547 21.46 34.05 3.05
N THR A 548 20.21 34.23 3.46
CA THR A 548 19.84 34.46 4.86
C THR A 548 19.24 33.17 5.42
N ASN A 549 18.74 33.19 6.67
CA ASN A 549 18.02 32.03 7.21
C ASN A 549 16.74 31.70 6.42
N THR A 550 16.09 32.70 5.79
CA THR A 550 14.78 32.55 5.15
C THR A 550 14.74 33.05 3.70
N SER A 551 15.90 33.20 3.06
CA SER A 551 15.98 33.56 1.64
C SER A 551 17.31 33.14 1.01
N ILE A 552 17.33 33.03 -0.31
CA ILE A 552 18.55 32.90 -1.12
C ILE A 552 18.57 33.97 -2.21
N THR A 553 19.73 34.54 -2.47
CA THR A 553 19.98 35.37 -3.65
C THR A 553 20.72 34.51 -4.68
N VAL A 554 20.20 34.45 -5.90
CA VAL A 554 20.63 33.50 -6.93
C VAL A 554 21.11 34.18 -8.20
N THR A 555 21.89 33.44 -8.99
CA THR A 555 22.08 33.71 -10.42
C THR A 555 21.29 32.64 -11.17
N PRO A 556 20.06 32.95 -11.59
CA PRO A 556 19.20 31.98 -12.25
C PRO A 556 19.61 31.78 -13.72
N HIS A 557 19.25 30.65 -14.29
CA HIS A 557 19.52 30.31 -15.68
C HIS A 557 18.74 31.23 -16.64
N THR A 558 17.48 31.53 -16.30
CA THR A 558 16.66 32.54 -16.97
C THR A 558 16.08 33.54 -15.98
N THR A 559 15.48 34.63 -16.46
CA THR A 559 14.83 35.63 -15.59
C THR A 559 13.87 34.97 -14.61
N LEU A 560 14.11 35.18 -13.31
CA LEU A 560 13.34 34.56 -12.25
C LEU A 560 11.95 35.22 -12.13
N ALA A 561 10.91 34.40 -12.15
CA ALA A 561 9.51 34.83 -12.01
C ALA A 561 8.74 33.84 -11.13
N TRP A 562 7.67 34.32 -10.49
CA TRP A 562 6.78 33.44 -9.73
C TRP A 562 6.00 32.52 -10.67
N PRO A 563 6.10 31.19 -10.52
CA PRO A 563 5.44 30.26 -11.43
C PRO A 563 3.98 29.99 -11.05
N VAL A 564 3.20 29.55 -12.04
CA VAL A 564 1.86 28.99 -11.81
C VAL A 564 2.02 27.54 -11.39
N ALA A 565 1.42 27.16 -10.26
CA ALA A 565 1.48 25.80 -9.75
C ALA A 565 0.23 25.01 -10.15
N GLU A 566 0.44 23.88 -10.83
CA GLU A 566 -0.60 22.93 -11.23
C GLU A 566 -0.96 21.97 -10.09
N PHE A 567 -0.01 21.67 -9.20
CA PHE A 567 -0.20 20.92 -7.95
C PHE A 567 0.84 21.34 -6.90
N ASN A 568 0.63 20.90 -5.66
CA ASN A 568 1.56 21.10 -4.56
C ASN A 568 1.96 22.58 -4.41
N TYR A 569 3.20 22.82 -3.98
CA TYR A 569 3.70 24.14 -3.71
C TYR A 569 5.04 24.37 -4.42
N VAL A 570 5.21 25.58 -4.96
CA VAL A 570 6.48 26.04 -5.51
C VAL A 570 7.56 25.91 -4.45
N SER A 571 8.63 25.20 -4.77
CA SER A 571 9.69 24.85 -3.83
C SER A 571 11.05 25.07 -4.45
N VAL A 572 12.02 25.37 -3.59
CA VAL A 572 13.43 25.45 -3.95
C VAL A 572 14.18 24.29 -3.31
N MET A 573 14.95 23.59 -4.13
CA MET A 573 15.78 22.47 -3.72
C MET A 573 17.25 22.79 -3.98
N ILE A 574 18.12 22.53 -3.00
CA ILE A 574 19.56 22.61 -3.20
C ILE A 574 20.04 21.29 -3.80
N VAL A 575 20.57 21.35 -5.02
CA VAL A 575 20.91 20.18 -5.87
C VAL A 575 22.42 19.93 -5.97
N ASP A 576 23.24 20.83 -5.41
CA ASP A 576 24.69 20.63 -5.26
C ASP A 576 25.23 21.63 -4.23
N GLY A 577 26.44 21.38 -3.72
CA GLY A 577 27.18 22.24 -2.79
C GLY A 577 26.64 22.27 -1.36
N THR A 578 26.98 23.33 -0.61
CA THR A 578 26.58 23.49 0.80
C THR A 578 25.07 23.41 1.00
N GLY A 579 24.61 22.42 1.77
CA GLY A 579 23.19 22.25 2.09
C GLY A 579 22.39 21.47 1.04
N VAL A 580 23.07 20.71 0.16
CA VAL A 580 22.46 19.77 -0.79
C VAL A 580 21.43 18.86 -0.12
N GLY A 581 20.32 18.62 -0.83
CA GLY A 581 19.18 17.83 -0.38
C GLY A 581 18.18 18.56 0.52
N GLN A 582 18.41 19.84 0.84
CA GLN A 582 17.38 20.65 1.50
C GLN A 582 16.33 21.13 0.50
N LEU A 583 15.09 20.72 0.72
CA LEU A 583 13.89 21.26 0.06
C LEU A 583 13.21 22.28 0.99
N ARG A 584 12.74 23.40 0.45
CA ARG A 584 11.95 24.42 1.16
C ARG A 584 10.85 24.96 0.27
N ARG A 585 9.64 25.15 0.79
CA ARG A 585 8.58 25.87 0.07
C ARG A 585 9.01 27.32 -0.15
N ALA A 586 8.97 27.76 -1.39
CA ALA A 586 9.14 29.16 -1.75
C ALA A 586 7.87 29.94 -1.37
N SER A 587 8.04 31.15 -0.84
CA SER A 587 6.93 32.02 -0.42
C SER A 587 6.75 33.24 -1.32
N SER A 588 7.83 33.73 -1.94
CA SER A 588 7.80 34.81 -2.93
C SER A 588 9.12 34.91 -3.69
N ILE A 589 9.08 35.60 -4.83
CA ILE A 589 10.25 35.97 -5.62
C ILE A 589 10.30 37.50 -5.75
N SER A 590 11.46 38.10 -5.49
CA SER A 590 11.70 39.53 -5.65
C SER A 590 13.07 39.77 -6.27
N GLY A 591 13.08 40.17 -7.55
CA GLY A 591 14.30 40.20 -8.35
C GLY A 591 14.96 38.82 -8.38
N ASN A 592 16.24 38.76 -8.01
CA ASN A 592 17.01 37.51 -7.92
C ASN A 592 16.95 36.85 -6.53
N THR A 593 15.98 37.20 -5.70
CA THR A 593 15.84 36.65 -4.34
C THR A 593 14.61 35.75 -4.27
N ILE A 594 14.80 34.51 -3.81
CA ILE A 594 13.74 33.57 -3.47
C ILE A 594 13.58 33.56 -1.95
N ASN A 595 12.40 33.91 -1.46
CA ASN A 595 12.05 33.79 -0.04
C ASN A 595 11.42 32.42 0.22
N ILE A 596 11.64 31.88 1.42
CA ILE A 596 11.17 30.55 1.80
C ILE A 596 10.36 30.56 3.10
N ALA A 597 9.44 29.60 3.23
CA ALA A 597 8.51 29.52 4.36
C ALA A 597 9.17 29.04 5.66
N LYS A 598 10.18 28.18 5.57
CA LYS A 598 10.90 27.58 6.71
C LYS A 598 12.38 27.87 6.61
N ALA A 599 13.02 28.19 7.74
CA ALA A 599 14.44 28.50 7.75
C ALA A 599 15.32 27.33 7.26
N TRP A 600 16.45 27.66 6.63
CA TRP A 600 17.49 26.68 6.29
C TRP A 600 18.08 26.05 7.55
N THR A 601 18.35 24.74 7.51
CA THR A 601 19.12 24.08 8.56
C THR A 601 20.61 24.40 8.35
N ILE A 602 21.03 24.32 7.09
CA ILE A 602 22.35 24.70 6.59
C ILE A 602 22.14 25.81 5.56
N ASN A 603 22.63 27.01 5.82
CA ASN A 603 22.50 28.14 4.91
C ASN A 603 23.28 27.85 3.61
N PRO A 604 22.63 27.81 2.44
CA PRO A 604 23.32 27.64 1.16
C PRO A 604 24.28 28.81 0.89
N ASP A 605 25.38 28.56 0.20
CA ASP A 605 26.42 29.55 -0.07
C ASP A 605 26.81 29.58 -1.56
N SER A 606 27.89 30.27 -1.90
CA SER A 606 28.35 30.40 -3.30
C SER A 606 28.80 29.10 -3.97
N THR A 607 28.91 27.99 -3.22
CA THR A 607 29.17 26.66 -3.77
C THR A 607 27.87 25.95 -4.18
N SER A 608 26.73 26.45 -3.73
CA SER A 608 25.45 25.77 -3.86
C SER A 608 24.79 26.00 -5.21
N LYS A 609 24.06 25.00 -5.69
CA LYS A 609 23.17 25.09 -6.85
C LYS A 609 21.74 24.82 -6.44
N PHE A 610 20.79 25.46 -7.12
CA PHE A 610 19.37 25.31 -6.81
C PHE A 610 18.56 24.87 -8.03
N SER A 611 17.44 24.20 -7.76
CA SER A 611 16.34 23.99 -8.70
C SER A 611 15.05 24.56 -8.09
N LEU A 612 14.27 25.29 -8.89
CA LEU A 612 12.94 25.82 -8.56
C LEU A 612 11.89 24.94 -9.26
N LEU A 613 11.10 24.22 -8.47
CA LEU A 613 10.27 23.11 -8.95
C LEU A 613 8.97 22.94 -8.15
N LEU A 614 8.07 22.07 -8.62
CA LEU A 614 7.03 21.42 -7.81
C LEU A 614 7.51 20.03 -7.42
N PRO A 615 7.60 19.71 -6.12
CA PRO A 615 8.14 18.43 -5.67
C PRO A 615 7.09 17.32 -5.73
N ASN A 616 7.52 16.11 -6.10
CA ASN A 616 6.84 14.84 -5.80
C ASN A 616 7.35 14.33 -4.44
N ASP A 617 7.08 15.08 -3.37
CA ASP A 617 7.57 14.74 -2.03
C ASP A 617 6.70 13.69 -1.34
N ASN A 618 7.29 12.91 -0.42
CA ASN A 618 6.57 12.00 0.50
C ASN A 618 5.76 10.88 -0.20
N LEU A 619 6.26 10.38 -1.33
CA LEU A 619 5.64 9.28 -2.09
C LEU A 619 5.72 7.94 -1.34
N THR A 620 4.68 7.11 -1.43
CA THR A 620 4.66 5.74 -0.89
C THR A 620 3.90 4.80 -1.81
N TYR A 621 4.62 3.88 -2.46
CA TYR A 621 4.07 2.74 -3.21
C TYR A 621 4.29 1.46 -2.41
N TYR A 622 3.21 0.87 -1.90
CA TYR A 622 3.28 -0.21 -0.93
C TYR A 622 2.36 -1.40 -1.27
N GLN A 623 2.89 -2.63 -1.34
CA GLN A 623 2.08 -3.83 -1.58
C GLN A 623 1.22 -3.77 -2.87
N ASN A 624 1.71 -3.13 -3.92
CA ASN A 624 1.07 -3.18 -5.23
C ASN A 624 1.58 -4.38 -6.03
N THR A 625 0.75 -4.89 -6.93
CA THR A 625 1.10 -5.94 -7.88
C THR A 625 0.97 -5.41 -9.30
N ILE A 626 2.04 -5.50 -10.09
CA ILE A 626 2.02 -5.15 -11.50
C ILE A 626 2.39 -6.37 -12.35
N THR A 627 1.70 -6.58 -13.46
CA THR A 627 1.88 -7.78 -14.30
C THR A 627 1.75 -7.52 -15.79
N ASN A 628 2.72 -8.01 -16.58
CA ASN A 628 2.70 -7.94 -18.05
C ASN A 628 2.55 -6.51 -18.59
N ASN A 629 3.17 -5.54 -17.92
CA ASN A 629 3.25 -4.16 -18.39
C ASN A 629 4.58 -3.92 -19.10
N THR A 630 4.58 -3.02 -20.08
CA THR A 630 5.80 -2.54 -20.75
C THR A 630 6.76 -1.91 -19.74
N LYS A 631 6.26 -1.02 -18.87
CA LYS A 631 7.05 -0.36 -17.81
C LYS A 631 6.54 -0.72 -16.42
N GLY A 632 7.39 -0.45 -15.43
CA GLY A 632 7.16 -0.81 -14.05
C GLY A 632 6.56 0.29 -13.17
N PHE A 633 7.07 0.38 -11.95
CA PHE A 633 6.95 1.53 -11.06
C PHE A 633 7.95 2.60 -11.51
N TYR A 634 7.45 3.69 -12.09
CA TYR A 634 8.28 4.74 -12.66
C TYR A 634 8.25 5.98 -11.77
N LEU A 635 9.43 6.44 -11.37
CA LEU A 635 9.64 7.66 -10.62
C LEU A 635 10.34 8.66 -11.54
N PHE A 636 9.55 9.37 -12.32
CA PHE A 636 9.97 10.33 -13.34
C PHE A 636 10.37 11.69 -12.73
N GLY A 637 11.18 11.64 -11.69
CA GLY A 637 11.87 12.81 -11.17
C GLY A 637 11.09 13.70 -10.20
N ASN A 638 11.81 14.70 -9.67
CA ASN A 638 11.39 15.56 -8.56
C ASN A 638 10.93 14.77 -7.32
N VAL A 639 11.36 13.52 -7.15
CA VAL A 639 10.96 12.69 -6.02
C VAL A 639 11.87 12.97 -4.83
N ILE A 640 11.27 13.43 -3.72
CA ILE A 640 11.98 13.72 -2.47
C ILE A 640 11.32 12.91 -1.35
N ASP A 641 12.09 12.10 -0.59
CA ASP A 641 11.52 11.23 0.45
C ASP A 641 10.50 10.23 -0.11
N GLY A 642 10.89 9.46 -1.14
CA GLY A 642 10.04 8.46 -1.78
C GLY A 642 10.26 7.05 -1.23
N VAL A 643 9.20 6.24 -1.16
CA VAL A 643 9.31 4.82 -0.80
C VAL A 643 8.58 3.96 -1.83
N VAL A 644 9.27 2.94 -2.34
CA VAL A 644 8.68 1.84 -3.12
C VAL A 644 9.00 0.55 -2.39
N ALA A 645 8.03 0.01 -1.64
CA ALA A 645 8.28 -1.11 -0.76
C ALA A 645 7.24 -2.24 -0.82
N ASP A 646 7.73 -3.47 -0.65
CA ASP A 646 6.88 -4.66 -0.54
C ASP A 646 5.96 -4.88 -1.77
N ASN A 647 6.34 -4.35 -2.94
CA ASN A 647 5.60 -4.51 -4.19
C ASN A 647 6.04 -5.76 -4.97
N THR A 648 5.17 -6.24 -5.85
CA THR A 648 5.43 -7.36 -6.77
C THR A 648 5.37 -6.87 -8.22
N SER A 649 6.41 -7.16 -9.00
CA SER A 649 6.48 -6.90 -10.45
C SER A 649 6.74 -8.19 -11.21
N ILE A 650 5.83 -8.54 -12.12
CA ILE A 650 5.90 -9.76 -12.92
C ILE A 650 5.89 -9.38 -14.40
N ASN A 651 6.92 -9.77 -15.14
CA ASN A 651 7.07 -9.44 -16.56
C ASN A 651 6.83 -7.94 -16.84
N SER A 652 7.58 -7.10 -16.13
CA SER A 652 7.59 -5.64 -16.26
C SER A 652 8.97 -5.15 -15.82
N GLU A 653 9.35 -3.92 -16.18
CA GLU A 653 10.72 -3.40 -15.93
C GLU A 653 11.10 -3.27 -14.44
N GLY A 654 10.15 -3.41 -13.51
CA GLY A 654 10.43 -3.35 -12.08
C GLY A 654 10.31 -1.93 -11.52
N VAL A 655 11.37 -1.38 -10.92
CA VAL A 655 11.36 -0.04 -10.33
C VAL A 655 12.44 0.82 -10.97
N TYR A 656 12.05 1.96 -11.54
CA TYR A 656 12.94 2.86 -12.23
C TYR A 656 12.80 4.30 -11.75
N LEU A 657 13.92 4.91 -11.40
CA LEU A 657 14.04 6.33 -11.07
C LEU A 657 14.68 7.04 -12.25
N TRP A 658 13.99 8.01 -12.83
CA TRP A 658 14.53 8.85 -13.89
C TRP A 658 14.88 10.22 -13.34
N SER A 659 16.13 10.63 -13.52
CA SER A 659 16.63 11.95 -13.20
C SER A 659 17.25 12.58 -14.44
N VAL A 660 17.20 13.91 -14.53
CA VAL A 660 17.73 14.59 -15.70
C VAL A 660 18.18 16.02 -15.42
N HIS A 661 19.31 16.38 -16.03
CA HIS A 661 19.68 17.77 -16.28
C HIS A 661 19.50 18.10 -17.76
N ASN A 662 18.63 19.06 -18.06
CA ASN A 662 18.41 19.58 -19.41
C ASN A 662 18.56 21.10 -19.41
N PHE A 663 19.60 21.58 -20.09
CA PHE A 663 19.91 23.01 -20.14
C PHE A 663 18.91 23.77 -21.00
N GLU A 664 18.56 23.24 -22.19
CA GLU A 664 17.65 23.90 -23.14
C GLU A 664 16.22 24.01 -22.61
N GLN A 665 15.77 23.02 -21.84
CA GLN A 665 14.43 23.01 -21.26
C GLN A 665 14.38 23.75 -19.91
N HIS A 666 15.52 24.22 -19.39
CA HIS A 666 15.65 24.90 -18.10
C HIS A 666 15.40 24.01 -16.87
N TRP A 667 15.76 22.72 -16.92
CA TRP A 667 15.38 21.72 -15.92
C TRP A 667 16.57 21.07 -15.22
N VAL A 668 16.48 20.97 -13.89
CA VAL A 668 17.19 19.97 -13.08
C VAL A 668 16.12 19.20 -12.32
N ILE A 669 16.00 17.91 -12.63
CA ILE A 669 14.96 17.01 -12.13
C ILE A 669 15.60 15.95 -11.21
N PRO A 670 15.60 16.16 -9.88
CA PRO A 670 16.30 15.30 -8.93
C PRO A 670 15.45 14.15 -8.34
N ASN A 671 16.09 13.04 -7.93
CA ASN A 671 15.51 11.99 -7.07
C ASN A 671 16.36 11.80 -5.80
N TYR A 672 15.85 12.26 -4.66
CA TYR A 672 16.61 12.35 -3.42
C TYR A 672 15.93 11.60 -2.28
N PHE A 673 16.71 10.86 -1.51
CA PHE A 673 16.23 10.11 -0.34
C PHE A 673 15.12 9.11 -0.72
N VAL A 674 15.27 8.43 -1.86
CA VAL A 674 14.33 7.39 -2.30
C VAL A 674 14.78 6.03 -1.80
N SER A 675 13.90 5.33 -1.08
CA SER A 675 14.13 3.94 -0.67
C SER A 675 13.28 2.98 -1.51
N VAL A 676 13.94 2.06 -2.21
CA VAL A 676 13.32 0.93 -2.90
C VAL A 676 13.66 -0.34 -2.12
N LYS A 677 12.72 -0.87 -1.35
CA LYS A 677 13.01 -1.96 -0.40
C LYS A 677 12.01 -3.10 -0.38
N ARG A 678 12.50 -4.33 -0.20
CA ARG A 678 11.65 -5.55 -0.06
C ARG A 678 10.70 -5.82 -1.23
N ASN A 679 11.01 -5.34 -2.44
CA ASN A 679 10.20 -5.64 -3.62
C ASN A 679 10.57 -7.00 -4.21
N THR A 680 9.62 -7.66 -4.85
CA THR A 680 9.82 -8.90 -5.60
C THR A 680 9.65 -8.63 -7.09
N ILE A 681 10.72 -8.79 -7.86
CA ILE A 681 10.76 -8.56 -9.32
C ILE A 681 11.05 -9.90 -10.01
N THR A 682 10.19 -10.32 -10.93
CA THR A 682 10.34 -11.60 -11.65
C THR A 682 10.03 -11.44 -13.13
N GLY A 683 10.85 -12.08 -13.98
CA GLY A 683 10.69 -12.02 -15.42
C GLY A 683 11.29 -10.75 -16.02
N VAL A 684 10.86 -10.40 -17.24
CA VAL A 684 11.28 -9.19 -17.96
C VAL A 684 10.10 -8.54 -18.65
N SER A 685 10.20 -7.23 -18.94
CA SER A 685 9.20 -6.55 -19.75
C SER A 685 8.96 -7.23 -21.10
N PRO A 686 7.70 -7.39 -21.54
CA PRO A 686 7.38 -7.90 -22.87
C PRO A 686 7.99 -7.05 -23.99
N LYS A 687 8.15 -5.74 -23.80
CA LYS A 687 8.64 -4.81 -24.82
C LYS A 687 10.14 -4.61 -24.75
N SER A 688 10.69 -4.35 -23.56
CA SER A 688 12.09 -3.93 -23.43
C SER A 688 13.05 -5.06 -23.07
N GLN A 689 12.52 -6.26 -22.75
CA GLN A 689 13.28 -7.47 -22.46
C GLN A 689 14.30 -7.33 -21.32
N HIS A 690 14.05 -6.40 -20.39
CA HIS A 690 14.81 -6.26 -19.14
C HIS A 690 13.90 -5.98 -17.94
N ALA A 691 14.43 -6.16 -16.73
CA ALA A 691 13.77 -5.78 -15.48
C ALA A 691 14.77 -5.63 -14.32
N GLY A 692 14.48 -4.72 -13.40
CA GLY A 692 15.38 -4.42 -12.30
C GLY A 692 14.89 -3.39 -11.30
N VAL A 693 15.82 -2.94 -10.48
CA VAL A 693 15.67 -1.82 -9.55
C VAL A 693 16.83 -0.87 -9.77
N GLY A 694 16.56 0.39 -10.08
CA GLY A 694 17.66 1.32 -10.29
C GLY A 694 17.26 2.72 -10.68
N TYR A 695 18.27 3.55 -10.88
CA TYR A 695 18.10 4.88 -11.46
C TYR A 695 18.86 5.05 -12.78
N GLY A 696 18.30 5.90 -13.63
CA GLY A 696 18.89 6.40 -14.86
C GLY A 696 19.00 7.92 -14.77
N GLY A 697 20.20 8.47 -14.93
CA GLY A 697 20.45 9.91 -14.93
C GLY A 697 20.87 10.40 -16.31
N GLY A 698 20.14 11.37 -16.87
CA GLY A 698 20.40 11.96 -18.19
C GLY A 698 21.14 13.30 -18.14
N ARG A 699 21.95 13.60 -19.16
CA ARG A 699 22.58 14.90 -19.44
C ARG A 699 22.20 15.37 -20.86
N PHE A 700 21.22 16.26 -20.98
CA PHE A 700 20.76 16.81 -22.27
C PHE A 700 21.08 18.31 -22.33
N ASP A 701 22.37 18.62 -22.30
CA ASP A 701 22.83 19.96 -21.93
C ASP A 701 23.40 20.78 -23.10
N GLY A 702 23.74 20.16 -24.24
CA GLY A 702 24.32 20.85 -25.39
C GLY A 702 25.68 21.54 -25.14
N ILE A 703 26.22 21.44 -23.92
CA ILE A 703 27.42 22.15 -23.44
C ILE A 703 28.63 21.22 -23.27
N GLY A 704 28.67 20.16 -24.07
CA GLY A 704 29.77 19.19 -24.04
C GLY A 704 29.67 18.15 -22.94
N GLY A 705 28.49 18.02 -22.30
CA GLY A 705 28.19 16.84 -21.50
C GLY A 705 28.74 16.83 -20.09
N VAL A 706 29.10 17.98 -19.50
CA VAL A 706 29.84 18.06 -18.23
C VAL A 706 28.91 17.93 -17.03
N TYR A 707 29.42 17.32 -15.94
CA TYR A 707 28.74 17.32 -14.63
C TYR A 707 28.28 18.74 -14.23
N TYR A 708 26.98 18.86 -13.91
CA TYR A 708 26.41 20.12 -13.43
C TYR A 708 25.90 20.02 -11.99
N ALA A 709 25.05 19.06 -11.66
CA ALA A 709 24.46 18.92 -10.34
C ALA A 709 24.29 17.44 -9.99
N ILE A 710 24.06 17.17 -8.71
CA ILE A 710 23.68 15.83 -8.25
C ILE A 710 22.21 15.61 -8.63
N GLN A 711 21.95 14.60 -9.44
CA GLN A 711 20.62 14.26 -9.96
C GLN A 711 19.96 13.18 -9.10
N ASP A 712 20.74 12.20 -8.63
CA ASP A 712 20.30 11.13 -7.73
C ASP A 712 21.13 11.20 -6.44
N TYR A 713 20.50 11.35 -5.28
CA TYR A 713 21.21 11.53 -4.02
C TYR A 713 20.61 10.74 -2.86
N ALA A 714 21.46 10.05 -2.10
CA ALA A 714 21.05 9.36 -0.87
C ALA A 714 19.92 8.32 -1.10
N ASN A 715 19.97 7.62 -2.24
CA ASN A 715 18.99 6.60 -2.60
C ASN A 715 19.40 5.22 -2.04
N GLU A 716 18.43 4.40 -1.66
CA GLU A 716 18.66 3.11 -1.00
C GLU A 716 17.91 1.98 -1.70
N PHE A 717 18.63 0.99 -2.18
CA PHE A 717 18.09 -0.21 -2.81
C PHE A 717 18.40 -1.41 -1.93
N SER A 718 17.45 -1.81 -1.10
CA SER A 718 17.70 -2.83 -0.06
C SER A 718 16.67 -3.94 0.06
N ASP A 719 17.10 -5.12 0.47
CA ASP A 719 16.23 -6.28 0.73
C ASP A 719 15.35 -6.71 -0.48
N ASN A 720 15.65 -6.27 -1.71
CA ASN A 720 14.84 -6.64 -2.88
C ASN A 720 15.19 -8.05 -3.36
N THR A 721 14.20 -8.76 -3.90
CA THR A 721 14.39 -10.05 -4.56
C THR A 721 14.16 -9.89 -6.05
N ILE A 722 15.19 -10.20 -6.86
CA ILE A 722 15.13 -10.09 -8.33
C ILE A 722 15.47 -11.44 -8.96
N THR A 723 14.57 -11.92 -9.80
CA THR A 723 14.75 -13.12 -10.62
C THR A 723 14.57 -12.75 -12.10
N GLY A 724 15.70 -12.68 -12.81
CA GLY A 724 15.72 -12.31 -14.23
C GLY A 724 15.49 -13.48 -15.19
N VAL A 725 15.73 -13.21 -16.48
CA VAL A 725 15.71 -14.19 -17.57
C VAL A 725 17.02 -14.05 -18.36
N PRO A 726 18.06 -14.87 -18.13
CA PRO A 726 19.38 -14.69 -18.74
C PRO A 726 19.38 -14.73 -20.27
N SER A 727 18.42 -15.44 -20.86
CA SER A 727 18.24 -15.55 -22.31
C SER A 727 17.55 -14.35 -22.94
N ALA A 728 16.93 -13.47 -22.14
CA ALA A 728 16.33 -12.24 -22.65
C ALA A 728 17.44 -11.23 -22.97
N VAL A 729 17.38 -10.64 -24.16
CA VAL A 729 18.34 -9.64 -24.62
C VAL A 729 17.67 -8.27 -24.52
N PRO A 730 18.10 -7.39 -23.60
CA PRO A 730 17.54 -6.06 -23.46
C PRO A 730 17.56 -5.29 -24.79
N ILE A 731 16.44 -4.64 -25.13
CA ILE A 731 16.28 -3.89 -26.38
C ILE A 731 16.57 -2.41 -26.10
N GLN A 732 17.73 -1.93 -26.55
CA GLN A 732 18.14 -0.54 -26.37
C GLN A 732 17.17 0.41 -27.08
N GLY A 733 16.75 1.48 -26.38
CA GLY A 733 15.88 2.53 -26.91
C GLY A 733 14.41 2.13 -27.07
N SER A 734 14.00 1.00 -26.47
CA SER A 734 12.60 0.57 -26.43
C SER A 734 11.77 1.26 -25.34
N THR A 735 12.43 1.79 -24.30
CA THR A 735 11.91 2.60 -23.19
C THR A 735 13.03 3.52 -22.66
N GLU A 736 12.69 4.44 -21.74
CA GLU A 736 13.64 5.36 -21.08
C GLU A 736 14.59 4.66 -20.11
N ALA A 737 14.25 3.46 -19.64
CA ALA A 737 15.12 2.71 -18.74
C ALA A 737 16.41 2.28 -19.46
N PRO A 738 17.56 2.33 -18.78
CA PRO A 738 18.78 1.70 -19.27
C PRO A 738 18.48 0.23 -19.61
N PRO A 739 19.01 -0.31 -20.72
CA PRO A 739 18.81 -1.69 -21.13
C PRO A 739 19.61 -2.66 -20.22
N LEU A 740 19.32 -2.63 -18.93
CA LEU A 740 20.03 -3.30 -17.84
C LEU A 740 19.02 -4.09 -17.00
N SER A 741 19.37 -5.34 -16.66
CA SER A 741 18.63 -6.13 -15.68
C SER A 741 19.38 -6.19 -14.35
N GLY A 742 18.67 -6.55 -13.27
CA GLY A 742 19.24 -6.60 -11.93
C GLY A 742 19.15 -5.25 -11.21
N ILE A 743 20.15 -4.89 -10.43
CA ILE A 743 20.23 -3.57 -9.80
C ILE A 743 21.14 -2.67 -10.61
N PHE A 744 20.76 -1.41 -10.82
CA PHE A 744 21.59 -0.48 -11.58
C PHE A 744 21.60 0.93 -11.01
N ALA A 745 22.79 1.52 -10.99
CA ALA A 745 23.03 2.95 -10.80
C ALA A 745 23.63 3.48 -12.10
N SER A 746 22.80 4.07 -12.96
CA SER A 746 23.18 4.41 -14.33
C SER A 746 23.06 5.90 -14.60
N ALA A 747 24.07 6.67 -14.21
CA ALA A 747 24.17 8.08 -14.56
C ALA A 747 24.98 8.30 -15.86
N ALA A 748 24.53 9.27 -16.65
CA ALA A 748 25.09 9.84 -17.89
C ALA A 748 25.35 8.89 -19.07
N LYS A 749 25.55 7.59 -18.85
CA LYS A 749 26.01 6.61 -19.85
C LYS A 749 25.17 6.55 -21.12
N TYR A 750 23.85 6.61 -20.97
CA TYR A 750 22.90 6.55 -22.09
C TYR A 750 22.43 7.93 -22.55
N SER A 751 23.17 8.97 -22.16
CA SER A 751 22.84 10.33 -22.53
C SER A 751 23.41 10.72 -23.90
N SER A 752 22.70 11.61 -24.60
CA SER A 752 23.17 12.16 -25.89
C SER A 752 24.45 12.99 -25.76
N ALA A 753 24.68 13.58 -24.58
CA ALA A 753 25.89 14.32 -24.26
C ALA A 753 26.77 13.58 -23.24
N TYR A 754 26.92 12.25 -23.34
CA TYR A 754 27.85 11.54 -22.49
C TYR A 754 29.30 11.98 -22.76
N ASP A 755 29.97 12.53 -21.74
CA ASP A 755 31.39 12.85 -21.80
C ASP A 755 32.24 11.72 -21.16
N ASN A 756 33.40 11.41 -21.76
CA ASN A 756 34.35 10.47 -21.18
C ASN A 756 35.25 11.14 -20.12
N LEU A 757 34.84 12.28 -19.57
CA LEU A 757 35.65 13.08 -18.64
C LEU A 757 35.65 12.47 -17.23
N ASN A 758 36.68 12.80 -16.45
CA ASN A 758 36.85 12.32 -15.07
C ASN A 758 36.00 13.11 -14.03
N VAL A 759 35.05 13.94 -14.46
CA VAL A 759 34.18 14.73 -13.58
C VAL A 759 32.84 14.00 -13.38
N THR A 760 32.55 13.62 -12.13
CA THR A 760 31.47 12.68 -11.75
C THR A 760 30.72 13.15 -10.51
N GLY A 761 29.51 12.62 -10.27
CA GLY A 761 28.70 12.92 -9.08
C GLY A 761 27.19 12.97 -9.33
N ASP A 762 26.72 12.74 -10.56
CA ASP A 762 25.30 12.80 -10.93
C ASP A 762 24.47 11.86 -10.06
N GLY A 763 24.96 10.64 -9.84
CA GLY A 763 24.48 9.74 -8.79
C GLY A 763 25.44 9.75 -7.61
N THR A 764 25.01 10.21 -6.44
CA THR A 764 25.86 10.33 -5.24
C THR A 764 25.22 9.65 -4.05
N ASN A 765 26.01 8.91 -3.26
CA ASN A 765 25.59 8.31 -1.99
C ASN A 765 24.44 7.31 -2.15
N THR A 766 24.63 6.25 -2.94
CA THR A 766 23.63 5.18 -3.07
C THR A 766 24.02 3.98 -2.22
N ILE A 767 23.08 3.46 -1.44
CA ILE A 767 23.24 2.19 -0.71
C ILE A 767 22.55 1.07 -1.51
N ILE A 768 23.27 -0.01 -1.80
CA ILE A 768 22.78 -1.23 -2.45
C ILE A 768 23.10 -2.39 -1.52
N GLU A 769 22.10 -2.82 -0.74
CA GLU A 769 22.34 -3.71 0.39
C GLU A 769 21.35 -4.86 0.52
N ASN A 770 21.80 -6.05 0.94
CA ASN A 770 20.95 -7.19 1.32
C ASN A 770 19.98 -7.68 0.22
N ASN A 771 20.22 -7.36 -1.05
CA ASN A 771 19.36 -7.82 -2.14
C ASN A 771 19.65 -9.30 -2.47
N SER A 772 18.63 -10.01 -2.94
CA SER A 772 18.71 -11.41 -3.40
C SER A 772 18.53 -11.48 -4.91
N LEU A 773 19.58 -11.91 -5.62
CA LEU A 773 19.69 -11.82 -7.08
C LEU A 773 19.88 -13.20 -7.70
N SER A 774 19.05 -13.54 -8.68
CA SER A 774 19.07 -14.85 -9.36
C SER A 774 18.72 -14.74 -10.84
N SER A 775 19.19 -15.69 -11.64
CA SER A 775 18.91 -15.77 -13.08
C SER A 775 19.21 -14.46 -13.83
N LEU A 776 20.42 -13.90 -13.67
CA LEU A 776 20.83 -12.63 -14.28
C LEU A 776 22.21 -12.73 -14.92
N ASN A 777 22.45 -12.00 -16.00
CA ASN A 777 23.81 -11.88 -16.55
C ASN A 777 24.69 -10.99 -15.64
N VAL A 778 24.13 -9.86 -15.17
CA VAL A 778 24.79 -8.96 -14.23
C VAL A 778 23.84 -8.72 -13.06
N GLY A 779 24.35 -8.85 -11.83
CA GLY A 779 23.57 -8.62 -10.63
C GLY A 779 23.46 -7.13 -10.27
N VAL A 780 24.59 -6.42 -10.22
CA VAL A 780 24.65 -4.97 -9.97
C VAL A 780 25.48 -4.30 -11.08
N THR A 781 24.98 -3.21 -11.65
CA THR A 781 25.69 -2.39 -12.65
C THR A 781 25.90 -0.96 -12.15
N LEU A 782 27.13 -0.47 -12.19
CA LEU A 782 27.49 0.91 -11.86
C LEU A 782 28.16 1.59 -13.05
N THR A 783 27.77 2.83 -13.36
CA THR A 783 28.39 3.64 -14.44
C THR A 783 29.33 4.73 -13.89
N ARG A 784 30.20 5.27 -14.77
CA ARG A 784 31.27 6.22 -14.40
C ARG A 784 30.82 7.45 -13.62
N ALA A 785 29.66 8.01 -13.96
CA ALA A 785 29.18 9.27 -13.39
C ALA A 785 28.64 9.15 -11.96
N ASN A 786 28.67 7.94 -11.38
CA ASN A 786 28.31 7.72 -9.97
C ASN A 786 29.50 7.94 -9.03
N TYR A 787 29.21 8.42 -7.83
CA TYR A 787 30.15 8.69 -6.77
C TYR A 787 29.64 8.14 -5.42
N GLY A 788 30.53 7.57 -4.62
CA GLY A 788 30.22 7.26 -3.22
C GLY A 788 29.23 6.12 -3.00
N GLN A 789 29.23 5.13 -3.90
CA GLN A 789 28.31 3.99 -3.84
C GLN A 789 28.71 3.02 -2.70
N VAL A 790 27.73 2.40 -2.05
CA VAL A 790 27.93 1.36 -1.01
C VAL A 790 27.22 0.10 -1.47
N VAL A 791 27.98 -0.93 -1.88
CA VAL A 791 27.44 -2.21 -2.37
C VAL A 791 27.81 -3.32 -1.40
N VAL A 792 26.90 -3.66 -0.50
CA VAL A 792 27.21 -4.55 0.63
C VAL A 792 26.20 -5.67 0.83
N ASN A 793 26.66 -6.83 1.31
CA ASN A 793 25.79 -7.91 1.79
C ASN A 793 24.75 -8.46 0.78
N ASN A 794 24.91 -8.20 -0.52
CA ASN A 794 24.03 -8.74 -1.55
C ASN A 794 24.31 -10.25 -1.74
N LYS A 795 23.25 -11.01 -2.00
CA LYS A 795 23.26 -12.46 -2.17
C LYS A 795 23.02 -12.81 -3.63
N TYR A 796 23.89 -13.63 -4.20
CA TYR A 796 23.83 -14.03 -5.59
C TYR A 796 23.72 -15.56 -5.71
N CYS A 797 22.75 -16.03 -6.49
CA CYS A 797 22.72 -17.43 -6.92
C CYS A 797 23.82 -17.70 -7.95
N ASN A 798 24.26 -18.96 -8.09
CA ASN A 798 25.23 -19.38 -9.11
C ASN A 798 24.79 -19.13 -10.57
N THR A 799 23.50 -18.87 -10.76
CA THR A 799 22.90 -18.42 -12.03
C THR A 799 23.23 -16.96 -12.39
N VAL A 800 23.90 -16.21 -11.50
CA VAL A 800 24.36 -14.86 -11.78
C VAL A 800 25.80 -14.91 -12.30
N THR A 801 26.03 -14.48 -13.55
CA THR A 801 27.37 -14.61 -14.16
C THR A 801 28.38 -13.55 -13.69
N THR A 802 27.91 -12.34 -13.40
CA THR A 802 28.73 -11.23 -12.87
C THR A 802 28.02 -10.56 -11.71
N PHE A 803 28.60 -10.58 -10.50
CA PHE A 803 27.95 -9.98 -9.32
C PHE A 803 27.90 -8.45 -9.39
N LEU A 804 28.98 -7.83 -9.85
CA LEU A 804 29.15 -6.40 -9.98
C LEU A 804 29.88 -6.06 -11.27
N ASP A 805 29.24 -5.33 -12.17
CA ASP A 805 29.89 -4.63 -13.27
C ASP A 805 30.15 -3.18 -12.85
N ASN A 806 31.43 -2.85 -12.69
CA ASN A 806 31.91 -1.48 -12.47
C ASN A 806 33.03 -1.14 -13.48
N THR A 807 32.98 -1.73 -14.68
CA THR A 807 34.02 -1.55 -15.71
C THR A 807 34.09 -0.11 -16.22
N ASP A 808 32.98 0.63 -16.15
CA ASP A 808 32.93 2.05 -16.52
C ASP A 808 33.60 2.97 -15.48
N GLY A 809 33.84 2.48 -14.26
CA GLY A 809 34.64 3.15 -13.23
C GLY A 809 33.87 4.16 -12.38
N ALA A 810 32.79 3.74 -11.71
CA ALA A 810 32.17 4.54 -10.65
C ALA A 810 33.21 4.89 -9.57
N GLN A 811 33.16 6.13 -9.09
CA GLN A 811 34.17 6.67 -8.19
C GLN A 811 33.82 6.45 -6.72
N ASN A 812 34.84 6.22 -5.89
CA ASN A 812 34.70 6.08 -4.44
C ASN A 812 33.65 5.02 -4.03
N THR A 813 33.65 3.86 -4.69
CA THR A 813 32.72 2.76 -4.36
C THR A 813 33.26 1.91 -3.21
N TYR A 814 32.46 1.71 -2.17
CA TYR A 814 32.72 0.76 -1.10
C TYR A 814 31.97 -0.56 -1.36
N THR A 815 32.68 -1.68 -1.32
CA THR A 815 32.13 -3.01 -1.59
C THR A 815 32.59 -4.01 -0.52
N ALA A 816 31.65 -4.68 0.16
CA ALA A 816 31.97 -5.66 1.21
C ALA A 816 30.85 -6.69 1.41
N GLY A 817 31.16 -7.88 1.93
CA GLY A 817 30.14 -8.85 2.39
C GLY A 817 29.23 -9.46 1.31
N ASN A 818 29.45 -9.17 0.03
CA ASN A 818 28.69 -9.76 -1.08
C ASN A 818 29.05 -11.24 -1.26
N VAL A 819 28.05 -12.13 -1.26
CA VAL A 819 28.27 -13.58 -1.21
C VAL A 819 27.52 -14.34 -2.29
N LEU A 820 28.19 -15.39 -2.79
CA LEU A 820 27.55 -16.49 -3.51
C LEU A 820 26.76 -17.34 -2.52
N GLN A 821 25.44 -17.26 -2.54
CA GLN A 821 24.58 -18.02 -1.65
C GLN A 821 23.30 -18.44 -2.40
N CYS A 822 23.20 -19.73 -2.75
CA CYS A 822 21.96 -20.29 -3.29
C CYS A 822 20.93 -20.47 -2.16
N GLY A 823 19.84 -19.69 -2.19
CA GLY A 823 18.60 -20.08 -1.51
C GLY A 823 17.92 -21.20 -2.31
N SER A 824 17.54 -22.30 -1.67
CA SER A 824 16.92 -23.47 -2.33
C SER A 824 15.43 -23.27 -2.70
N SER A 825 15.04 -22.09 -3.16
CA SER A 825 13.69 -21.82 -3.65
C SER A 825 13.76 -21.30 -5.07
N THR A 826 13.98 -22.20 -6.02
CA THR A 826 13.80 -21.95 -7.45
C THR A 826 12.30 -21.99 -7.76
N PRO A 827 11.63 -20.87 -8.11
CA PRO A 827 10.34 -20.96 -8.78
C PRO A 827 10.56 -21.58 -10.16
N THR A 828 9.84 -22.66 -10.45
CA THR A 828 9.90 -23.38 -11.72
C THR A 828 9.46 -22.45 -12.86
N PRO A 829 10.15 -22.42 -14.03
CA PRO A 829 9.77 -21.55 -15.14
C PRO A 829 8.33 -21.83 -15.59
N THR A 830 7.56 -20.75 -15.74
CA THR A 830 6.21 -20.80 -16.31
C THR A 830 6.32 -21.00 -17.83
N PRO A 831 5.60 -21.94 -18.45
CA PRO A 831 5.68 -22.18 -19.89
C PRO A 831 5.22 -20.95 -20.68
N THR A 832 5.96 -20.62 -21.74
CA THR A 832 5.64 -19.56 -22.70
C THR A 832 4.25 -19.78 -23.32
N PRO A 833 3.34 -18.80 -23.29
CA PRO A 833 2.01 -18.96 -23.88
C PRO A 833 2.13 -19.08 -25.41
N THR A 834 1.55 -20.15 -25.95
CA THR A 834 1.30 -20.28 -27.39
C THR A 834 0.06 -19.44 -27.74
N PRO A 835 0.00 -18.71 -28.88
CA PRO A 835 -1.16 -17.90 -29.25
C PRO A 835 -2.43 -18.77 -29.23
N THR A 836 -3.37 -18.44 -28.34
CA THR A 836 -4.62 -19.17 -28.15
C THR A 836 -5.76 -18.42 -28.85
N PRO A 837 -6.63 -19.10 -29.61
CA PRO A 837 -7.76 -18.48 -30.33
C PRO A 837 -8.74 -17.78 -29.38
N THR A 838 -9.43 -16.78 -29.93
CA THR A 838 -10.36 -15.85 -29.27
C THR A 838 -11.30 -16.52 -28.26
N PRO A 839 -11.37 -16.05 -26.99
CA PRO A 839 -12.18 -16.68 -25.96
C PRO A 839 -13.68 -16.47 -26.20
N THR A 840 -14.44 -17.56 -26.09
CA THR A 840 -15.89 -17.50 -25.90
C THR A 840 -16.17 -17.16 -24.44
N ALA A 841 -17.18 -16.32 -24.18
CA ALA A 841 -17.51 -15.75 -22.88
C ALA A 841 -17.51 -16.79 -21.74
N THR A 842 -16.60 -16.62 -20.78
CA THR A 842 -16.55 -17.39 -19.54
C THR A 842 -17.29 -16.62 -18.44
N PRO A 843 -18.16 -17.27 -17.63
CA PRO A 843 -18.89 -16.60 -16.57
C PRO A 843 -17.94 -15.99 -15.52
N THR A 844 -18.29 -14.78 -15.10
CA THR A 844 -17.55 -13.92 -14.18
C THR A 844 -17.24 -14.64 -12.85
N PRO A 845 -15.99 -14.60 -12.35
CA PRO A 845 -15.67 -15.15 -11.03
C PRO A 845 -16.45 -14.40 -9.94
N THR A 846 -17.08 -15.16 -9.04
CA THR A 846 -17.73 -14.62 -7.85
C THR A 846 -16.65 -14.06 -6.90
N PRO A 847 -16.83 -12.86 -6.32
CA PRO A 847 -15.81 -12.21 -5.50
C PRO A 847 -15.37 -13.08 -4.32
N THR A 848 -14.06 -13.18 -4.14
CA THR A 848 -13.44 -13.76 -2.93
C THR A 848 -13.85 -12.92 -1.72
N PRO A 849 -14.39 -13.51 -0.64
CA PRO A 849 -14.83 -12.74 0.52
C PRO A 849 -13.65 -12.00 1.16
N THR A 850 -13.78 -10.68 1.22
CA THR A 850 -12.91 -9.78 1.98
C THR A 850 -12.94 -10.18 3.46
N ALA A 851 -11.78 -10.29 4.11
CA ALA A 851 -11.71 -10.51 5.55
C ALA A 851 -12.52 -9.41 6.26
N THR A 852 -13.63 -9.82 6.87
CA THR A 852 -14.46 -8.94 7.68
C THR A 852 -13.62 -8.49 8.89
N PRO A 853 -13.60 -7.20 9.25
CA PRO A 853 -12.90 -6.75 10.45
C PRO A 853 -13.35 -7.60 11.64
N THR A 854 -12.41 -8.12 12.42
CA THR A 854 -12.74 -8.88 13.63
C THR A 854 -13.48 -7.92 14.57
N PRO A 855 -14.76 -8.18 14.90
CA PRO A 855 -15.51 -7.30 15.80
C PRO A 855 -14.79 -7.20 17.15
N ALA A 856 -14.88 -6.04 17.80
CA ALA A 856 -14.38 -5.89 19.17
C ALA A 856 -14.95 -7.02 20.05
N PRO A 857 -14.16 -7.62 20.96
CA PRO A 857 -14.63 -8.74 21.75
C PRO A 857 -15.89 -8.38 22.55
N GLY A 858 -17.00 -9.08 22.28
CA GLY A 858 -18.23 -8.98 23.06
C GLY A 858 -18.00 -9.45 24.49
N THR A 859 -18.68 -8.82 25.45
CA THR A 859 -18.68 -9.27 26.85
C THR A 859 -19.86 -10.20 27.07
N TRP A 860 -19.63 -11.38 27.65
CA TRP A 860 -20.68 -12.39 27.78
C TRP A 860 -21.71 -12.06 28.85
N VAL A 861 -21.30 -11.68 30.06
CA VAL A 861 -22.22 -11.18 31.09
C VAL A 861 -22.41 -9.67 30.94
N THR A 862 -23.64 -9.24 30.68
CA THR A 862 -23.99 -7.84 30.39
C THR A 862 -24.63 -7.13 31.58
N ASN A 863 -25.20 -7.87 32.53
CA ASN A 863 -25.77 -7.31 33.76
C ASN A 863 -25.82 -8.37 34.87
N GLN A 864 -26.01 -7.94 36.11
CA GLN A 864 -26.06 -8.83 37.28
C GLN A 864 -26.88 -8.20 38.42
N THR A 865 -27.55 -9.03 39.21
CA THR A 865 -28.12 -8.64 40.51
C THR A 865 -27.41 -9.43 41.61
N LEU A 866 -26.50 -8.74 42.29
CA LEU A 866 -25.64 -9.29 43.34
C LEU A 866 -26.46 -9.57 44.60
N ASN A 867 -26.12 -10.65 45.30
CA ASN A 867 -26.83 -11.08 46.50
C ASN A 867 -25.89 -11.08 47.73
N THR A 868 -25.90 -12.13 48.54
CA THR A 868 -25.17 -12.19 49.81
C THR A 868 -23.70 -12.53 49.57
N LEU A 869 -22.79 -11.81 50.24
CA LEU A 869 -21.35 -12.10 50.23
C LEU A 869 -21.01 -13.26 51.16
N ARG A 870 -19.98 -14.02 50.78
CA ARG A 870 -19.41 -15.13 51.54
C ARG A 870 -17.92 -15.27 51.22
N ASN A 871 -17.20 -16.02 52.05
CA ASN A 871 -15.79 -16.37 51.88
C ASN A 871 -15.46 -17.70 52.59
N ASP A 872 -16.44 -18.57 52.72
CA ASP A 872 -16.43 -19.78 53.55
C ASP A 872 -16.09 -21.06 52.75
N TYR A 873 -15.40 -20.94 51.60
CA TYR A 873 -15.11 -22.07 50.70
C TYR A 873 -13.69 -22.05 50.16
N THR A 874 -13.05 -23.23 50.12
CA THR A 874 -11.80 -23.46 49.39
C THR A 874 -12.05 -24.36 48.19
N GLY A 875 -11.86 -23.85 46.99
CA GLY A 875 -12.08 -24.59 45.74
C GLY A 875 -12.55 -23.68 44.60
N ASP A 876 -12.83 -24.29 43.44
CA ASP A 876 -13.33 -23.58 42.27
C ASP A 876 -14.85 -23.40 42.36
N VAL A 877 -15.34 -22.17 42.23
CA VAL A 877 -16.77 -21.83 42.20
C VAL A 877 -17.11 -20.95 41.00
N GLY A 878 -18.32 -21.11 40.45
CA GLY A 878 -18.74 -20.35 39.27
C GLY A 878 -20.07 -20.85 38.71
N LEU A 879 -20.08 -21.15 37.41
CA LEU A 879 -21.26 -21.67 36.70
C LEU A 879 -20.88 -22.69 35.61
N LYS A 880 -21.89 -23.47 35.20
CA LYS A 880 -21.88 -24.22 33.94
C LYS A 880 -22.53 -23.39 32.84
N PHE A 881 -21.95 -23.40 31.64
CA PHE A 881 -22.54 -22.79 30.46
C PHE A 881 -22.43 -23.71 29.24
N THR A 882 -23.26 -23.44 28.24
CA THR A 882 -23.24 -24.16 26.97
C THR A 882 -23.18 -23.14 25.83
N THR A 883 -22.19 -23.28 24.96
CA THR A 883 -22.04 -22.43 23.76
C THR A 883 -23.25 -22.60 22.85
N ALA A 884 -23.63 -21.53 22.16
CA ALA A 884 -24.77 -21.55 21.23
C ALA A 884 -24.44 -22.36 19.95
N GLY A 885 -25.32 -22.27 18.94
CA GLY A 885 -25.18 -22.96 17.66
C GLY A 885 -23.98 -22.53 16.78
N SER A 886 -23.04 -21.75 17.32
CA SER A 886 -21.81 -21.34 16.66
C SER A 886 -20.64 -21.38 17.63
N ALA A 887 -19.46 -21.75 17.14
CA ALA A 887 -18.24 -21.72 17.93
C ALA A 887 -17.89 -20.27 18.30
N MET A 888 -17.25 -20.07 19.46
CA MET A 888 -16.84 -18.75 19.94
C MET A 888 -15.37 -18.76 20.34
N THR A 889 -14.63 -17.70 20.00
CA THR A 889 -13.24 -17.55 20.46
C THR A 889 -13.21 -16.68 21.69
N VAL A 890 -12.84 -17.26 22.83
CA VAL A 890 -12.65 -16.57 24.10
C VAL A 890 -11.29 -15.89 24.11
N THR A 891 -11.26 -14.60 24.45
CA THR A 891 -10.04 -13.78 24.44
C THR A 891 -9.62 -13.35 25.84
N GLU A 892 -10.57 -13.20 26.77
CA GLU A 892 -10.30 -12.83 28.16
C GLU A 892 -11.22 -13.59 29.10
N LEU A 893 -10.75 -13.89 30.31
CA LEU A 893 -11.58 -14.41 31.40
C LEU A 893 -11.63 -13.39 32.53
N GLY A 894 -12.77 -13.29 33.21
CA GLY A 894 -12.94 -12.33 34.29
C GLY A 894 -13.85 -12.82 35.40
N ARG A 895 -13.73 -12.15 36.56
CA ARG A 895 -14.60 -12.35 37.72
C ARG A 895 -14.98 -11.00 38.33
N TRP A 896 -16.07 -10.99 39.07
CA TRP A 896 -16.48 -9.85 39.87
C TRP A 896 -15.56 -9.65 41.07
N VAL A 897 -15.04 -8.43 41.21
CA VAL A 897 -14.23 -8.00 42.35
C VAL A 897 -15.10 -7.16 43.30
N VAL A 898 -15.10 -7.52 44.58
CA VAL A 898 -15.70 -6.77 45.70
C VAL A 898 -14.66 -5.84 46.32
N SER A 899 -15.09 -4.74 46.95
CA SER A 899 -14.19 -3.81 47.63
C SER A 899 -13.40 -4.51 48.75
N GLY A 900 -12.11 -4.21 48.88
CA GLY A 900 -11.24 -4.82 49.88
C GLY A 900 -10.62 -6.17 49.50
N ASN A 901 -10.94 -6.72 48.32
CA ASN A 901 -10.27 -7.90 47.78
C ASN A 901 -8.79 -7.62 47.48
N THR A 902 -7.93 -8.55 47.87
CA THR A 902 -6.47 -8.45 47.70
C THR A 902 -5.82 -9.74 47.21
N GLY A 903 -6.58 -10.83 47.11
CA GLY A 903 -6.13 -12.14 46.70
C GLY A 903 -5.79 -12.25 45.21
N THR A 904 -5.05 -13.29 44.86
CA THR A 904 -4.86 -13.69 43.46
C THR A 904 -5.72 -14.92 43.18
N HIS A 905 -6.59 -14.80 42.18
CA HIS A 905 -7.55 -15.84 41.82
C HIS A 905 -7.23 -16.43 40.45
N THR A 906 -7.31 -17.74 40.33
CA THR A 906 -7.22 -18.44 39.05
C THR A 906 -8.62 -18.56 38.45
N ILE A 907 -8.83 -18.03 37.25
CA ILE A 907 -10.09 -18.22 36.50
C ILE A 907 -9.85 -19.23 35.38
N LYS A 908 -10.73 -20.24 35.29
CA LYS A 908 -10.57 -21.37 34.36
C LYS A 908 -11.83 -21.62 33.54
N ILE A 909 -11.63 -22.09 32.30
CA ILE A 909 -12.64 -22.81 31.52
C ILE A 909 -12.27 -24.29 31.56
N VAL A 910 -13.23 -25.13 31.95
CA VAL A 910 -13.07 -26.59 32.01
C VAL A 910 -14.12 -27.25 31.14
N ASN A 911 -13.72 -28.18 30.27
CA ASN A 911 -14.67 -28.92 29.44
C ASN A 911 -15.54 -29.83 30.31
N ALA A 912 -16.87 -29.74 30.17
CA ALA A 912 -17.78 -30.43 31.08
C ALA A 912 -17.84 -31.96 30.86
N SER A 913 -17.44 -32.47 29.69
CA SER A 913 -17.41 -33.92 29.42
C SER A 913 -16.08 -34.57 29.76
N THR A 914 -14.96 -33.89 29.46
CA THR A 914 -13.61 -34.45 29.67
C THR A 914 -12.96 -34.01 30.98
N LEU A 915 -13.51 -32.99 31.65
CA LEU A 915 -12.94 -32.33 32.83
C LEU A 915 -11.53 -31.73 32.63
N SER A 916 -11.08 -31.60 31.38
CA SER A 916 -9.80 -30.97 31.05
C SER A 916 -9.90 -29.44 31.10
N VAL A 917 -8.89 -28.78 31.65
CA VAL A 917 -8.77 -27.30 31.60
C VAL A 917 -8.47 -26.88 30.15
N VAL A 918 -9.34 -26.02 29.62
CA VAL A 918 -9.31 -25.52 28.23
C VAL A 918 -8.66 -24.15 28.16
N ALA A 919 -8.86 -23.32 29.19
CA ALA A 919 -8.24 -22.01 29.32
C ALA A 919 -8.04 -21.68 30.80
N THR A 920 -7.00 -20.92 31.12
CA THR A 920 -6.71 -20.47 32.49
C THR A 920 -6.01 -19.12 32.49
N VAL A 921 -6.35 -18.26 33.45
CA VAL A 921 -5.65 -16.99 33.72
C VAL A 921 -5.54 -16.76 35.22
N SER A 922 -4.60 -15.91 35.63
CA SER A 922 -4.43 -15.48 37.03
C SER A 922 -4.73 -13.99 37.15
N LEU A 923 -5.66 -13.63 38.05
CA LEU A 923 -6.09 -12.25 38.31
C LEU A 923 -5.75 -11.86 39.75
N ASN A 924 -4.86 -10.88 39.91
CA ASN A 924 -4.64 -10.20 41.20
C ASN A 924 -5.70 -9.11 41.40
N THR A 925 -6.48 -9.21 42.47
CA THR A 925 -7.60 -8.31 42.78
C THR A 925 -7.18 -7.07 43.58
N SER A 926 -5.95 -7.05 44.11
CA SER A 926 -5.44 -5.91 44.90
C SER A 926 -5.45 -4.62 44.09
N GLY A 927 -6.13 -3.61 44.64
CA GLY A 927 -6.29 -2.29 44.01
C GLY A 927 -7.17 -2.28 42.76
N LYS A 928 -7.86 -3.37 42.42
CA LYS A 928 -8.80 -3.42 41.30
C LYS A 928 -10.14 -2.78 41.68
N PRO A 929 -10.81 -2.07 40.74
CA PRO A 929 -12.12 -1.48 40.99
C PRO A 929 -13.18 -2.55 41.24
N VAL A 930 -14.21 -2.19 42.02
CA VAL A 930 -15.39 -3.05 42.22
C VAL A 930 -16.08 -3.29 40.88
N GLY A 931 -16.35 -4.55 40.55
CA GLY A 931 -16.93 -4.95 39.26
C GLY A 931 -16.16 -6.05 38.55
N PHE A 932 -16.58 -6.38 37.33
CA PHE A 932 -15.87 -7.35 36.50
C PHE A 932 -14.47 -6.84 36.12
N ASN A 933 -13.46 -7.62 36.47
CA ASN A 933 -12.08 -7.42 36.03
C ASN A 933 -11.64 -8.62 35.20
N TYR A 934 -10.99 -8.36 34.07
CA TYR A 934 -10.62 -9.36 33.07
C TYR A 934 -9.11 -9.46 32.91
N VAL A 935 -8.64 -10.65 32.53
CA VAL A 935 -7.26 -10.93 32.13
C VAL A 935 -7.28 -11.61 30.77
N ALA A 936 -6.44 -11.11 29.86
CA ALA A 936 -6.30 -11.68 28.52
C ALA A 936 -5.62 -13.04 28.56
N LEU A 937 -6.09 -13.93 27.69
CA LEU A 937 -5.39 -15.17 27.37
C LEU A 937 -4.19 -14.84 26.46
N GLY A 938 -3.06 -15.53 26.63
CA GLY A 938 -1.88 -15.34 25.78
C GLY A 938 -2.14 -15.67 24.30
N SER A 939 -3.12 -16.54 24.05
CA SER A 939 -3.76 -16.79 22.75
C SER A 939 -5.25 -17.07 22.97
N GLY A 940 -6.11 -16.59 22.08
CA GLY A 940 -7.55 -16.83 22.17
C GLY A 940 -7.87 -18.32 22.04
N VAL A 941 -8.87 -18.78 22.79
CA VAL A 941 -9.29 -20.20 22.82
C VAL A 941 -10.66 -20.35 22.18
N THR A 942 -10.74 -21.16 21.12
CA THR A 942 -12.01 -21.43 20.42
C THR A 942 -12.76 -22.56 21.12
N LEU A 943 -13.97 -22.25 21.59
CA LEU A 943 -14.91 -23.20 22.13
C LEU A 943 -15.88 -23.66 21.03
N PRO A 944 -15.92 -24.96 20.69
CA PRO A 944 -16.91 -25.51 19.76
C PRO A 944 -18.36 -25.15 20.11
N ALA A 945 -19.21 -25.06 19.08
CA ALA A 945 -20.65 -24.85 19.21
C ALA A 945 -21.32 -25.96 20.06
N ASN A 946 -22.46 -25.65 20.68
CA ASN A 946 -23.30 -26.61 21.41
C ASN A 946 -22.54 -27.47 22.43
N THR A 947 -21.48 -26.93 23.03
CA THR A 947 -20.60 -27.67 23.96
C THR A 947 -20.65 -27.03 25.34
N SER A 948 -20.77 -27.86 26.37
CA SER A 948 -20.84 -27.40 27.76
C SER A 948 -19.46 -27.28 28.42
N TYR A 949 -19.30 -26.23 29.22
CA TYR A 949 -18.09 -25.93 29.98
C TYR A 949 -18.44 -25.44 31.39
N TYR A 950 -17.49 -25.53 32.31
CA TYR A 950 -17.50 -24.81 33.58
C TYR A 950 -16.61 -23.58 33.45
N LEU A 951 -17.13 -22.41 33.83
CA LEU A 951 -16.34 -21.20 34.04
C LEU A 951 -16.28 -20.96 35.54
N VAL A 952 -15.08 -20.95 36.12
CA VAL A 952 -14.90 -20.97 37.57
C VAL A 952 -13.74 -20.10 38.02
N SER A 953 -13.85 -19.58 39.24
CA SER A 953 -12.83 -18.83 39.98
C SER A 953 -12.39 -19.64 41.19
N SER A 954 -11.09 -19.74 41.44
CA SER A 954 -10.56 -20.38 42.64
C SER A 954 -10.73 -19.47 43.86
N GLU A 955 -11.36 -19.97 44.91
CA GLU A 955 -11.59 -19.24 46.17
C GLU A 955 -10.91 -19.97 47.35
N THR A 956 -10.64 -19.23 48.43
CA THR A 956 -10.00 -19.75 49.66
C THR A 956 -10.85 -19.39 50.87
N ASN A 957 -11.08 -20.37 51.75
CA ASN A 957 -11.84 -20.17 52.99
C ASN A 957 -11.15 -19.12 53.89
N GLY A 958 -11.91 -18.12 54.33
CA GLY A 958 -11.42 -16.95 55.06
C GLY A 958 -10.69 -15.90 54.21
N GLY A 959 -10.59 -16.10 52.90
CA GLY A 959 -9.96 -15.15 51.97
C GLY A 959 -10.89 -14.05 51.48
N ASP A 960 -10.63 -13.60 50.26
CA ASP A 960 -11.40 -12.60 49.50
C ASP A 960 -12.91 -12.91 49.50
N GLN A 961 -13.75 -11.87 49.64
CA GLN A 961 -15.21 -12.02 49.64
C GLN A 961 -15.79 -12.10 48.22
N TRP A 962 -16.79 -12.95 48.05
CA TRP A 962 -17.47 -13.18 46.78
C TRP A 962 -18.97 -13.49 46.97
N TYR A 963 -19.77 -13.29 45.92
CA TYR A 963 -21.24 -13.43 46.01
C TYR A 963 -21.72 -14.88 45.85
N ASN A 964 -22.76 -15.24 46.62
CA ASN A 964 -23.36 -16.58 46.63
C ASN A 964 -24.10 -16.94 45.31
N SER A 965 -24.45 -18.22 45.14
CA SER A 965 -25.09 -18.80 43.94
C SER A 965 -26.44 -18.20 43.57
N THR A 966 -27.11 -17.54 44.50
CA THR A 966 -28.38 -16.84 44.25
C THR A 966 -28.21 -15.55 43.42
N THR A 967 -26.98 -15.15 43.12
CA THR A 967 -26.66 -14.00 42.25
C THR A 967 -27.15 -14.23 40.83
N SER A 968 -27.94 -13.29 40.31
CA SER A 968 -28.42 -13.34 38.93
C SER A 968 -27.41 -12.74 37.97
N ILE A 969 -27.34 -13.29 36.77
CA ILE A 969 -26.59 -12.71 35.66
C ILE A 969 -27.49 -12.62 34.42
N VAL A 970 -27.23 -11.66 33.56
CA VAL A 970 -27.81 -11.56 32.22
C VAL A 970 -26.68 -11.79 31.24
N THR A 971 -26.85 -12.75 30.32
CA THR A 971 -25.84 -13.10 29.34
C THR A 971 -26.28 -12.72 27.93
N THR A 972 -25.31 -12.55 27.02
CA THR A 972 -25.60 -12.50 25.58
C THR A 972 -26.02 -13.88 25.06
N SER A 973 -26.55 -13.94 23.85
CA SER A 973 -27.04 -15.17 23.21
C SER A 973 -25.96 -16.16 22.76
N VAL A 974 -24.67 -15.81 22.89
CA VAL A 974 -23.57 -16.66 22.38
C VAL A 974 -23.30 -17.90 23.23
N ALA A 975 -23.78 -17.87 24.48
CA ALA A 975 -23.75 -19.01 25.38
C ALA A 975 -24.86 -18.86 26.44
N ALA A 976 -25.49 -19.96 26.80
CA ALA A 976 -26.51 -20.01 27.84
C ALA A 976 -25.86 -20.38 29.19
N ALA A 977 -26.05 -19.55 30.23
CA ALA A 977 -25.65 -19.89 31.59
C ALA A 977 -26.65 -20.88 32.20
N ASN A 978 -26.23 -22.12 32.41
CA ASN A 978 -27.11 -23.24 32.75
C ASN A 978 -27.50 -23.28 34.24
N TYR A 979 -26.53 -23.18 35.15
CA TYR A 979 -26.72 -23.21 36.61
C TYR A 979 -25.38 -22.98 37.35
N PRO A 980 -25.38 -22.57 38.64
CA PRO A 980 -24.15 -22.34 39.40
C PRO A 980 -23.51 -23.68 39.81
N VAL A 981 -22.19 -23.70 39.96
CA VAL A 981 -21.42 -24.91 40.30
C VAL A 981 -20.31 -24.63 41.31
N TYR A 982 -19.94 -25.65 42.08
CA TYR A 982 -18.76 -25.65 42.95
C TYR A 982 -17.99 -26.98 42.80
N SER A 983 -16.68 -26.96 42.98
CA SER A 983 -15.81 -28.13 42.80
C SER A 983 -15.77 -29.02 44.04
N VAL A 984 -15.93 -30.34 43.91
CA VAL A 984 -15.68 -31.32 44.99
C VAL A 984 -14.60 -32.28 44.52
N GLY A 985 -13.37 -32.12 45.03
CA GLY A 985 -12.21 -32.83 44.48
C GLY A 985 -11.95 -32.42 43.03
N ALA A 986 -11.89 -33.38 42.11
CA ALA A 986 -11.67 -33.14 40.68
C ALA A 986 -12.97 -32.98 39.86
N THR A 987 -14.14 -33.01 40.49
CA THR A 987 -15.45 -32.92 39.82
C THR A 987 -16.19 -31.62 40.19
N TYR A 988 -17.25 -31.30 39.43
CA TYR A 988 -18.09 -30.12 39.65
C TYR A 988 -19.52 -30.54 39.97
N VAL A 989 -20.06 -29.99 41.06
CA VAL A 989 -21.41 -30.26 41.54
C VAL A 989 -22.29 -29.04 41.26
N ALA A 990 -23.48 -29.28 40.73
CA ALA A 990 -24.47 -28.23 40.50
C ALA A 990 -25.12 -27.79 41.83
N ASP A 991 -25.24 -26.48 42.04
CA ASP A 991 -26.02 -25.91 43.14
C ASP A 991 -27.41 -25.53 42.63
N GLY A 992 -28.27 -26.54 42.53
CA GLY A 992 -29.59 -26.44 41.90
C GLY A 992 -29.55 -26.42 40.37
N SER A 993 -30.69 -26.10 39.75
CA SER A 993 -30.88 -26.14 38.29
C SER A 993 -31.36 -24.81 37.70
N THR A 994 -31.27 -23.72 38.46
CA THR A 994 -31.77 -22.41 38.03
C THR A 994 -30.78 -21.76 37.08
N ALA A 995 -31.21 -21.51 35.84
CA ALA A 995 -30.42 -20.81 34.83
C ALA A 995 -30.07 -19.38 35.23
N ASN A 996 -29.04 -18.82 34.60
CA ASN A 996 -28.62 -17.43 34.79
C ASN A 996 -28.29 -17.10 36.26
N ARG A 997 -27.62 -18.05 36.92
CA ARG A 997 -27.11 -17.97 38.29
C ARG A 997 -25.62 -18.31 38.31
N SER A 998 -24.86 -17.68 39.20
CA SER A 998 -23.42 -17.91 39.37
C SER A 998 -23.04 -17.73 40.83
N PHE A 999 -22.20 -18.62 41.37
CA PHE A 999 -21.29 -18.19 42.44
C PHE A 999 -20.28 -17.23 41.84
N VAL A 1000 -19.83 -16.22 42.59
CA VAL A 1000 -18.83 -15.23 42.17
C VAL A 1000 -18.98 -14.86 40.69
N PRO A 1001 -19.79 -13.86 40.31
CA PRO A 1001 -20.11 -13.65 38.89
C PRO A 1001 -18.85 -13.69 38.03
N VAL A 1002 -18.76 -14.73 37.21
CA VAL A 1002 -17.66 -14.98 36.29
C VAL A 1002 -18.14 -14.65 34.89
N SER A 1003 -17.24 -14.16 34.06
CA SER A 1003 -17.54 -13.76 32.70
C SER A 1003 -16.34 -14.01 31.80
N LEU A 1004 -16.56 -13.84 30.51
CA LEU A 1004 -15.53 -13.91 29.49
C LEU A 1004 -15.77 -12.81 28.45
N LYS A 1005 -14.70 -12.40 27.78
CA LYS A 1005 -14.81 -11.67 26.51
C LYS A 1005 -14.53 -12.61 25.36
N TYR A 1006 -15.24 -12.40 24.27
CA TYR A 1006 -15.21 -13.30 23.13
C TYR A 1006 -15.27 -12.53 21.82
N SER A 1007 -14.60 -13.02 20.78
CA SER A 1007 -14.91 -12.61 19.42
C SER A 1007 -15.89 -13.62 18.82
N THR A 1008 -17.05 -13.15 18.37
CA THR A 1008 -17.83 -13.84 17.35
C THR A 1008 -17.34 -13.33 16.00
N THR A 1009 -16.16 -13.77 15.59
CA THR A 1009 -15.81 -13.68 14.18
C THR A 1009 -16.87 -14.52 13.45
N PRO A 1010 -17.60 -14.00 12.46
CA PRO A 1010 -18.21 -14.91 11.50
C PRO A 1010 -17.05 -15.72 10.95
N VAL A 1011 -16.96 -17.01 11.29
CA VAL A 1011 -16.06 -17.89 10.56
C VAL A 1011 -16.54 -17.76 9.12
N PRO A 1012 -15.73 -17.27 8.16
CA PRO A 1012 -16.13 -17.31 6.78
C PRO A 1012 -16.52 -18.76 6.51
N THR A 1013 -17.79 -19.00 6.16
CA THR A 1013 -18.31 -20.34 5.90
C THR A 1013 -17.31 -21.00 4.96
N PRO A 1014 -16.61 -22.08 5.41
CA PRO A 1014 -15.64 -22.75 4.56
C PRO A 1014 -16.29 -23.06 3.21
N ILE A 1015 -15.69 -22.61 2.12
CA ILE A 1015 -16.33 -22.71 0.80
C ILE A 1015 -16.25 -24.18 0.38
N PRO A 1016 -17.39 -24.86 0.11
CA PRO A 1016 -17.37 -26.23 -0.38
C PRO A 1016 -16.62 -26.32 -1.71
N PHE A 1017 -15.70 -27.27 -1.82
CA PHE A 1017 -15.00 -27.58 -3.05
C PHE A 1017 -15.97 -28.08 -4.13
N VAL A 1018 -16.87 -29.01 -3.77
CA VAL A 1018 -17.99 -29.43 -4.63
C VAL A 1018 -19.18 -28.50 -4.38
N THR A 1019 -19.61 -27.79 -5.42
CA THR A 1019 -20.71 -26.80 -5.39
C THR A 1019 -21.99 -27.31 -6.04
N GLY A 1020 -21.93 -28.43 -6.75
CA GLY A 1020 -23.10 -29.07 -7.35
C GLY A 1020 -22.82 -30.51 -7.74
N GLN A 1021 -23.88 -31.28 -7.99
CA GLN A 1021 -23.78 -32.69 -8.33
C GLN A 1021 -24.99 -33.18 -9.10
N THR A 1022 -24.78 -34.14 -9.99
CA THR A 1022 -25.84 -34.93 -10.63
C THR A 1022 -25.68 -36.37 -10.16
N LEU A 1023 -26.50 -36.75 -9.18
CA LEU A 1023 -26.48 -38.05 -8.54
C LEU A 1023 -27.05 -39.12 -9.48
N ASN A 1024 -26.48 -40.33 -9.42
CA ASN A 1024 -26.88 -41.44 -10.30
C ASN A 1024 -27.38 -42.64 -9.47
N THR A 1025 -27.00 -43.87 -9.83
CA THR A 1025 -27.43 -45.08 -9.11
C THR A 1025 -26.76 -45.21 -7.74
N LEU A 1026 -27.55 -45.54 -6.72
CA LEU A 1026 -27.07 -45.93 -5.39
C LEU A 1026 -26.50 -47.36 -5.40
N ARG A 1027 -25.49 -47.60 -4.58
CA ARG A 1027 -24.88 -48.91 -4.35
C ARG A 1027 -24.42 -49.02 -2.90
N ASN A 1028 -24.26 -50.24 -2.43
CA ASN A 1028 -23.66 -50.55 -1.13
C ASN A 1028 -22.88 -51.89 -1.18
N ASP A 1029 -22.36 -52.24 -2.35
CA ASP A 1029 -21.84 -53.56 -2.71
C ASP A 1029 -20.30 -53.69 -2.61
N TYR A 1030 -19.65 -52.82 -1.84
CA TYR A 1030 -18.19 -52.74 -1.79
C TYR A 1030 -17.64 -52.43 -0.40
N THR A 1031 -16.58 -53.14 0.00
CA THR A 1031 -15.78 -52.85 1.20
C THR A 1031 -14.44 -52.29 0.78
N GLY A 1032 -14.15 -51.04 1.17
CA GLY A 1032 -12.91 -50.36 0.80
C GLY A 1032 -13.10 -48.84 0.72
N GLU A 1033 -12.10 -48.14 0.21
CA GLU A 1033 -12.15 -46.68 0.05
C GLU A 1033 -12.58 -46.32 -1.37
N VAL A 1034 -13.55 -45.40 -1.52
CA VAL A 1034 -14.03 -44.91 -2.81
C VAL A 1034 -14.14 -43.39 -2.81
N GLY A 1035 -13.94 -42.74 -3.96
CA GLY A 1035 -14.07 -41.31 -4.11
C GLY A 1035 -13.59 -40.79 -5.46
N ASN A 1036 -12.69 -39.81 -5.45
CA ASN A 1036 -12.09 -39.24 -6.66
C ASN A 1036 -10.61 -38.87 -6.50
N LYS A 1037 -9.91 -38.78 -7.63
CA LYS A 1037 -8.62 -38.09 -7.74
C LYS A 1037 -8.87 -36.65 -8.16
N PHE A 1038 -8.19 -35.70 -7.52
CA PHE A 1038 -8.23 -34.29 -7.90
C PHE A 1038 -6.82 -33.71 -7.95
N THR A 1039 -6.67 -32.59 -8.67
CA THR A 1039 -5.41 -31.83 -8.76
C THR A 1039 -5.67 -30.37 -8.42
N THR A 1040 -4.95 -29.83 -7.44
CA THR A 1040 -5.07 -28.42 -7.04
C THR A 1040 -4.62 -27.48 -8.17
N ALA A 1041 -5.17 -26.27 -8.21
CA ALA A 1041 -4.79 -25.22 -9.15
C ALA A 1041 -3.39 -24.64 -8.84
N GLY A 1042 -2.99 -23.57 -9.53
CA GLY A 1042 -1.67 -22.93 -9.40
C GLY A 1042 -1.35 -22.28 -8.04
N SER A 1043 -2.26 -22.36 -7.06
CA SER A 1043 -2.08 -21.88 -5.68
C SER A 1043 -2.28 -23.01 -4.69
N SER A 1044 -1.59 -22.96 -3.55
CA SER A 1044 -1.85 -23.89 -2.44
C SER A 1044 -3.23 -23.62 -1.84
N VAL A 1045 -3.85 -24.67 -1.27
CA VAL A 1045 -5.21 -24.58 -0.72
C VAL A 1045 -5.23 -25.09 0.71
N THR A 1046 -5.77 -24.31 1.64
CA THR A 1046 -5.86 -24.70 3.05
C THR A 1046 -7.23 -25.31 3.35
N VAL A 1047 -7.26 -26.63 3.49
CA VAL A 1047 -8.46 -27.42 3.78
C VAL A 1047 -8.81 -27.36 5.26
N LYS A 1048 -10.08 -27.10 5.57
CA LYS A 1048 -10.60 -26.95 6.93
C LYS A 1048 -11.55 -28.06 7.35
N GLN A 1049 -12.32 -28.62 6.42
CA GLN A 1049 -13.25 -29.73 6.70
C GLN A 1049 -13.23 -30.75 5.56
N LEU A 1050 -13.53 -32.01 5.89
CA LEU A 1050 -13.77 -33.06 4.89
C LEU A 1050 -15.22 -33.54 5.02
N GLY A 1051 -15.84 -33.92 3.90
CA GLY A 1051 -17.23 -34.32 3.89
C GLY A 1051 -17.57 -35.34 2.80
N ARG A 1052 -18.71 -36.00 2.97
CA ARG A 1052 -19.29 -36.93 2.00
C ARG A 1052 -20.79 -36.72 1.88
N TRP A 1053 -21.36 -37.14 0.76
CA TRP A 1053 -22.81 -37.17 0.58
C TRP A 1053 -23.45 -38.28 1.42
N VAL A 1054 -24.39 -37.89 2.28
CA VAL A 1054 -25.20 -38.80 3.11
C VAL A 1054 -26.52 -39.08 2.41
N VAL A 1055 -26.93 -40.36 2.39
CA VAL A 1055 -28.20 -40.83 1.86
C VAL A 1055 -29.16 -41.09 3.01
N SER A 1056 -30.47 -40.97 2.78
CA SER A 1056 -31.48 -41.18 3.81
C SER A 1056 -31.37 -42.60 4.38
N GLY A 1057 -31.31 -42.72 5.71
CA GLY A 1057 -31.20 -44.01 6.40
C GLY A 1057 -29.77 -44.51 6.62
N ASN A 1058 -28.76 -43.75 6.19
CA ASN A 1058 -27.36 -44.01 6.55
C ASN A 1058 -27.16 -43.89 8.08
N THR A 1059 -26.46 -44.86 8.68
CA THR A 1059 -26.19 -44.94 10.13
C THR A 1059 -24.74 -45.31 10.46
N GLY A 1060 -23.92 -45.62 9.45
CA GLY A 1060 -22.52 -45.98 9.59
C GLY A 1060 -21.61 -44.82 10.02
N THR A 1061 -20.44 -45.17 10.53
CA THR A 1061 -19.35 -44.20 10.72
C THR A 1061 -18.32 -44.39 9.62
N HIS A 1062 -18.06 -43.33 8.85
CA HIS A 1062 -17.18 -43.34 7.69
C HIS A 1062 -15.92 -42.52 7.97
N THR A 1063 -14.77 -43.08 7.60
CA THR A 1063 -13.50 -42.35 7.59
C THR A 1063 -13.32 -41.66 6.24
N ILE A 1064 -13.09 -40.36 6.25
CA ILE A 1064 -12.84 -39.56 5.03
C ILE A 1064 -11.38 -39.11 5.06
N LYS A 1065 -10.66 -39.26 3.95
CA LYS A 1065 -9.21 -38.98 3.86
C LYS A 1065 -8.85 -38.19 2.62
N ILE A 1066 -7.80 -37.37 2.75
CA ILE A 1066 -7.00 -36.87 1.64
C ILE A 1066 -5.65 -37.60 1.66
N VAL A 1067 -5.26 -38.19 0.53
CA VAL A 1067 -4.00 -38.94 0.37
C VAL A 1067 -3.20 -38.33 -0.78
N ASN A 1068 -1.91 -38.05 -0.59
CA ASN A 1068 -1.05 -37.56 -1.66
C ASN A 1068 -0.90 -38.62 -2.75
N ALA A 1069 -1.20 -38.29 -4.01
CA ALA A 1069 -1.26 -39.29 -5.07
C ALA A 1069 0.11 -39.85 -5.48
N THR A 1070 1.19 -39.16 -5.14
CA THR A 1070 2.58 -39.58 -5.44
C THR A 1070 3.19 -40.35 -4.28
N THR A 1071 3.09 -39.83 -3.06
CA THR A 1071 3.76 -40.41 -1.89
C THR A 1071 2.90 -41.42 -1.13
N LEU A 1072 1.59 -41.48 -1.42
CA LEU A 1072 0.58 -42.25 -0.70
C LEU A 1072 0.45 -41.91 0.80
N ALA A 1073 1.02 -40.77 1.23
CA ALA A 1073 0.88 -40.29 2.60
C ALA A 1073 -0.54 -39.74 2.84
N VAL A 1074 -1.15 -40.12 3.97
CA VAL A 1074 -2.41 -39.52 4.43
C VAL A 1074 -2.12 -38.10 4.92
N VAL A 1075 -2.71 -37.11 4.28
CA VAL A 1075 -2.47 -35.68 4.53
C VAL A 1075 -3.55 -35.10 5.44
N ALA A 1076 -4.78 -35.61 5.36
CA ALA A 1076 -5.89 -35.21 6.22
C ALA A 1076 -6.83 -36.40 6.45
N THR A 1077 -7.43 -36.50 7.64
CA THR A 1077 -8.42 -37.53 7.96
C THR A 1077 -9.44 -37.04 8.98
N VAL A 1078 -10.71 -37.46 8.82
CA VAL A 1078 -11.79 -37.25 9.79
C VAL A 1078 -12.69 -38.49 9.86
N SER A 1079 -13.49 -38.59 10.92
CA SER A 1079 -14.51 -39.62 11.09
C SER A 1079 -15.90 -38.97 11.15
N LEU A 1080 -16.81 -39.38 10.27
CA LEU A 1080 -18.18 -38.87 10.17
C LEU A 1080 -19.19 -39.99 10.51
N ASN A 1081 -19.93 -39.83 11.60
CA ASN A 1081 -21.09 -40.68 11.91
C ASN A 1081 -22.32 -40.14 11.17
N THR A 1082 -22.92 -40.95 10.30
CA THR A 1082 -24.05 -40.54 9.44
C THR A 1082 -25.41 -40.69 10.11
N THR A 1083 -25.49 -41.32 11.30
CA THR A 1083 -26.75 -41.56 12.01
C THR A 1083 -27.51 -40.26 12.24
N GLY A 1084 -28.72 -40.18 11.68
CA GLY A 1084 -29.61 -39.04 11.84
C GLY A 1084 -29.17 -37.76 11.11
N LEU A 1085 -28.13 -37.83 10.28
CA LEU A 1085 -27.71 -36.70 9.46
C LEU A 1085 -28.64 -36.51 8.25
N PRO A 1086 -28.89 -35.26 7.83
CA PRO A 1086 -29.73 -34.97 6.68
C PRO A 1086 -29.11 -35.47 5.37
N VAL A 1087 -29.96 -35.76 4.38
CA VAL A 1087 -29.50 -36.09 3.01
C VAL A 1087 -28.72 -34.91 2.44
N GLY A 1088 -27.53 -35.18 1.88
CA GLY A 1088 -26.65 -34.16 1.33
C GLY A 1088 -25.21 -34.25 1.82
N PHE A 1089 -24.37 -33.29 1.41
CA PHE A 1089 -23.01 -33.18 1.93
C PHE A 1089 -23.02 -32.85 3.43
N ASN A 1090 -22.39 -33.72 4.22
CA ASN A 1090 -22.13 -33.48 5.63
C ASN A 1090 -20.62 -33.46 5.87
N TYR A 1091 -20.15 -32.49 6.66
CA TYR A 1091 -18.74 -32.18 6.86
C TYR A 1091 -18.31 -32.38 8.31
N VAL A 1092 -17.05 -32.77 8.50
CA VAL A 1092 -16.37 -32.78 9.81
C VAL A 1092 -15.14 -31.89 9.72
N THR A 1093 -15.00 -31.00 10.70
CA THR A 1093 -13.85 -30.08 10.81
C THR A 1093 -12.59 -30.85 11.17
N LEU A 1094 -11.48 -30.54 10.49
CA LEU A 1094 -10.16 -31.06 10.83
C LEU A 1094 -9.69 -30.48 12.17
N ALA A 1095 -8.97 -31.26 12.97
CA ALA A 1095 -8.38 -30.81 14.23
C ALA A 1095 -7.39 -29.63 14.03
N SER A 1096 -6.78 -29.55 12.85
CA SER A 1096 -6.01 -28.40 12.38
C SER A 1096 -6.15 -28.30 10.86
N PRO A 1097 -6.29 -27.10 10.28
CA PRO A 1097 -6.33 -26.94 8.82
C PRO A 1097 -5.08 -27.51 8.15
N VAL A 1098 -5.25 -28.08 6.96
CA VAL A 1098 -4.18 -28.75 6.21
C VAL A 1098 -3.97 -28.03 4.88
N THR A 1099 -2.75 -27.59 4.60
CA THR A 1099 -2.40 -26.96 3.32
C THR A 1099 -1.99 -28.00 2.29
N LEU A 1100 -2.74 -28.08 1.19
CA LEU A 1100 -2.40 -28.84 0.00
C LEU A 1100 -1.51 -27.97 -0.90
N SER A 1101 -0.36 -28.51 -1.32
CA SER A 1101 0.55 -27.86 -2.25
C SER A 1101 -0.12 -27.57 -3.60
N ALA A 1102 0.23 -26.45 -4.23
CA ALA A 1102 -0.23 -26.07 -5.56
C ALA A 1102 0.09 -27.14 -6.61
N SER A 1103 -0.71 -27.22 -7.68
CA SER A 1103 -0.51 -28.10 -8.84
C SER A 1103 -0.23 -29.58 -8.49
N THR A 1104 -0.73 -30.08 -7.37
CA THR A 1104 -0.43 -31.42 -6.85
C THR A 1104 -1.69 -32.29 -6.86
N SER A 1105 -1.55 -33.56 -7.27
CA SER A 1105 -2.65 -34.52 -7.26
C SER A 1105 -2.82 -35.22 -5.91
N TYR A 1106 -4.07 -35.41 -5.50
CA TYR A 1106 -4.47 -36.12 -4.29
C TYR A 1106 -5.67 -37.04 -4.58
N TYR A 1107 -5.85 -38.04 -3.72
CA TYR A 1107 -7.09 -38.83 -3.64
C TYR A 1107 -7.93 -38.31 -2.47
N LEU A 1108 -9.22 -38.03 -2.72
CA LEU A 1108 -10.22 -37.79 -1.69
C LEU A 1108 -11.15 -39.00 -1.65
N VAL A 1109 -11.24 -39.68 -0.51
CA VAL A 1109 -11.94 -40.96 -0.42
C VAL A 1109 -12.70 -41.12 0.90
N SER A 1110 -13.79 -41.89 0.86
CA SER A 1110 -14.61 -42.33 1.99
C SER A 1110 -14.49 -43.85 2.13
N SER A 1111 -14.36 -44.34 3.36
CA SER A 1111 -14.41 -45.78 3.66
C SER A 1111 -15.86 -46.28 3.59
N GLU A 1112 -16.08 -47.36 2.85
CA GLU A 1112 -17.38 -48.00 2.65
C GLU A 1112 -17.33 -49.48 3.06
N THR A 1113 -18.48 -50.05 3.41
CA THR A 1113 -18.62 -51.45 3.82
C THR A 1113 -19.73 -52.13 3.00
N ASN A 1114 -19.43 -53.31 2.46
CA ASN A 1114 -20.41 -54.10 1.71
C ASN A 1114 -21.63 -54.45 2.58
N GLY A 1115 -22.83 -54.18 2.07
CA GLY A 1115 -24.11 -54.30 2.79
C GLY A 1115 -24.38 -53.19 3.82
N GLY A 1116 -23.49 -52.20 3.95
CA GLY A 1116 -23.65 -51.06 4.86
C GLY A 1116 -24.46 -49.91 4.28
N ASP A 1117 -24.14 -48.70 4.73
CA ASP A 1117 -24.69 -47.42 4.24
C ASP A 1117 -24.64 -47.32 2.72
N GLN A 1118 -25.58 -46.59 2.10
CA GLN A 1118 -25.59 -46.43 0.64
C GLN A 1118 -24.75 -45.23 0.19
N TRP A 1119 -24.18 -45.33 -1.01
CA TRP A 1119 -23.45 -44.26 -1.71
C TRP A 1119 -23.68 -44.32 -3.22
N TYR A 1120 -23.41 -43.22 -3.92
CA TYR A 1120 -23.62 -43.16 -5.37
C TYR A 1120 -22.46 -43.73 -6.19
N ASN A 1121 -22.76 -44.29 -7.36
CA ASN A 1121 -21.77 -44.89 -8.26
C ASN A 1121 -20.85 -43.87 -8.97
N SER A 1122 -19.75 -44.33 -9.58
CA SER A 1122 -18.71 -43.54 -10.25
C SER A 1122 -19.20 -42.64 -11.39
N THR A 1123 -20.37 -42.93 -11.96
CA THR A 1123 -20.98 -42.11 -13.02
C THR A 1123 -21.57 -40.79 -12.51
N THR A 1124 -21.59 -40.56 -11.20
CA THR A 1124 -22.03 -39.32 -10.54
C THR A 1124 -21.15 -38.16 -10.95
N SER A 1125 -21.76 -37.09 -11.48
CA SER A 1125 -21.06 -35.86 -11.83
C SER A 1125 -20.97 -34.92 -10.64
N VAL A 1126 -19.83 -34.23 -10.51
CA VAL A 1126 -19.62 -33.14 -9.55
C VAL A 1126 -19.23 -31.85 -10.28
N VAL A 1127 -19.69 -30.72 -9.77
CA VAL A 1127 -19.27 -29.37 -10.17
C VAL A 1127 -18.42 -28.82 -9.04
N THR A 1128 -17.24 -28.31 -9.37
CA THR A 1128 -16.27 -27.85 -8.37
C THR A 1128 -15.94 -26.37 -8.53
N THR A 1129 -15.38 -25.78 -7.49
CA THR A 1129 -14.72 -24.47 -7.56
C THR A 1129 -13.41 -24.55 -8.36
N SER A 1130 -12.85 -23.40 -8.74
CA SER A 1130 -11.64 -23.31 -9.56
C SER A 1130 -10.34 -23.67 -8.83
N VAL A 1131 -10.39 -23.95 -7.52
CA VAL A 1131 -9.18 -24.23 -6.73
C VAL A 1131 -8.60 -25.63 -6.94
N ALA A 1132 -9.38 -26.55 -7.53
CA ALA A 1132 -8.89 -27.85 -7.98
C ALA A 1132 -9.81 -28.45 -9.06
N THR A 1133 -9.27 -29.38 -9.85
CA THR A 1133 -10.00 -30.12 -10.89
C THR A 1133 -10.12 -31.58 -10.49
N VAL A 1134 -11.32 -32.17 -10.55
CA VAL A 1134 -11.55 -33.61 -10.35
C VAL A 1134 -11.18 -34.36 -11.62
N ASN A 1135 -10.17 -35.21 -11.53
CA ASN A 1135 -9.57 -35.92 -12.68
C ASN A 1135 -10.39 -37.14 -13.11
N ASN A 1136 -10.79 -38.00 -12.16
CA ASN A 1136 -11.55 -39.23 -12.39
C ASN A 1136 -12.01 -39.87 -11.05
N PRO A 1137 -13.02 -40.77 -11.06
CA PRO A 1137 -13.42 -41.49 -9.86
C PRO A 1137 -12.42 -42.60 -9.56
N VAL A 1138 -12.21 -42.90 -8.28
CA VAL A 1138 -11.22 -43.90 -7.82
C VAL A 1138 -11.79 -44.81 -6.74
N TYR A 1139 -11.27 -46.04 -6.68
CA TYR A 1139 -11.50 -46.99 -5.59
C TYR A 1139 -10.20 -47.69 -5.18
N TRP A 1140 -10.14 -48.21 -3.96
CA TRP A 1140 -8.94 -48.86 -3.41
C TRP A 1140 -8.94 -50.38 -3.64
N SER A 1141 -8.10 -50.92 -4.52
CA SER A 1141 -8.07 -52.36 -4.85
C SER A 1141 -7.65 -53.30 -3.71
N GLY A 1142 -7.24 -52.77 -2.56
CA GLY A 1142 -6.53 -53.51 -1.52
C GLY A 1142 -5.03 -53.20 -1.49
N THR A 1143 -4.46 -52.75 -2.62
CA THR A 1143 -3.03 -52.45 -2.76
C THR A 1143 -2.73 -51.11 -3.43
N ALA A 1144 -3.64 -50.56 -4.23
CA ALA A 1144 -3.48 -49.27 -4.89
C ALA A 1144 -4.83 -48.57 -5.14
N TYR A 1145 -4.81 -47.25 -5.33
CA TYR A 1145 -5.97 -46.54 -5.85
C TYR A 1145 -6.07 -46.76 -7.36
N VAL A 1146 -7.18 -47.34 -7.79
CA VAL A 1146 -7.48 -47.65 -9.19
C VAL A 1146 -8.50 -46.66 -9.71
N ALA A 1147 -8.22 -46.08 -10.88
CA ALA A 1147 -9.16 -45.21 -11.57
C ALA A 1147 -10.28 -46.02 -12.23
N ASP A 1148 -11.53 -45.60 -12.03
CA ASP A 1148 -12.69 -46.13 -12.74
C ASP A 1148 -12.99 -45.25 -13.96
N GLY A 1149 -12.18 -45.43 -15.01
CA GLY A 1149 -12.22 -44.63 -16.23
C GLY A 1149 -11.39 -43.34 -16.18
N THR A 1150 -11.53 -42.52 -17.24
CA THR A 1150 -10.75 -41.29 -17.46
C THR A 1150 -11.62 -40.03 -17.52
N THR A 1151 -12.92 -40.15 -17.21
CA THR A 1151 -13.85 -39.03 -17.33
C THR A 1151 -13.68 -38.06 -16.16
N ALA A 1152 -13.33 -36.81 -16.48
CA ALA A 1152 -13.23 -35.72 -15.51
C ALA A 1152 -14.56 -35.42 -14.82
N ASN A 1153 -14.50 -34.82 -13.64
CA ASN A 1153 -15.67 -34.37 -12.86
C ASN A 1153 -16.63 -35.50 -12.47
N LYS A 1154 -16.07 -36.69 -12.20
CA LYS A 1154 -16.79 -37.90 -11.75
C LYS A 1154 -16.25 -38.38 -10.40
N SER A 1155 -17.13 -38.91 -9.55
CA SER A 1155 -16.78 -39.39 -8.20
C SER A 1155 -17.67 -40.55 -7.77
N PHE A 1156 -17.11 -41.55 -7.07
CA PHE A 1156 -17.93 -42.39 -6.19
C PHE A 1156 -18.40 -41.59 -4.98
N GLY A 1157 -19.57 -41.96 -4.43
CA GLY A 1157 -20.10 -41.51 -3.15
C GLY A 1157 -19.72 -40.07 -2.83
N PRO A 1158 -20.19 -39.09 -3.62
CA PRO A 1158 -19.48 -37.83 -3.86
C PRO A 1158 -18.92 -37.27 -2.57
N VAL A 1159 -17.60 -37.11 -2.57
CA VAL A 1159 -16.80 -36.62 -1.44
C VAL A 1159 -16.36 -35.20 -1.73
N SER A 1160 -16.21 -34.40 -0.69
CA SER A 1160 -15.89 -32.98 -0.78
C SER A 1160 -15.01 -32.55 0.39
N TRP A 1161 -14.49 -31.34 0.30
CA TRP A 1161 -13.81 -30.65 1.38
C TRP A 1161 -14.20 -29.18 1.34
N SER A 1162 -13.87 -28.43 2.38
CA SER A 1162 -14.10 -26.98 2.41
C SER A 1162 -12.84 -26.24 2.86
N TYR A 1163 -12.65 -25.02 2.36
CA TYR A 1163 -11.43 -24.22 2.52
C TYR A 1163 -11.71 -22.77 2.90
#